data_AF-A0A927U4V4-F1
#
_entry.id   AF-A0A927U4V4-F1
#
_cell.length_a   1.000
_cell.length_b   1.000
_cell.length_c   1.000
_cell.angle_alpha   90.00
_cell.angle_beta   90.00
_cell.angle_gamma   90.00
#
_symmetry.space_group_name_H-M   'P 1'
#
loop_
_entity.id
_entity.type
_entity.pdbx_description
1 polymer ?
#
loop_
_entity_poly.entity_id
_entity_poly.type
_entity_poly.pdbx_seq_one_letter_code
_entity_poly.pdbx_strand_id
1 'polypeptide(L)'
;MKINEIIKSEKSIKHYISVAIMFFVLLVALYTIMTYGRTIVDSDYAISYRYYNAMQRTGSVYPETWNTSNGEIYSFNIFPLTLLFFAVIKNAVLARTVSSAVFLLLMCLGIIWLFKSYLKNSAWIIAIPVSVIFLCGKTARSMILFQGAYGSIVLAVTMCVGLFFDILLEQNNSKLKYIFFGLLLFLMTMGGIRYFVEYLAPIFAATVFLGFIDKRINKRIDKYYYKRTMALTFVPALLGYCLYKYIGVVRNMNYSGNSSPQIRLDISTIKENIICLWGNLINIFGYSNDNIGYIKFAYIVIAVVITIVIPLIQLIKIKKCSQKEQAFILFGLFHNAVIIMAILLCSMNEERYLLSCIFVNIIISANYIYKFLADKSRKIVSTAMVLFVVLCVYYSANLIKVSFDWKEKYEAVAQISIELMNRGIHSVYGTYWVAYPNEIYTNSQIKAAAVRISSASLVKFYGQTDDSVFDYKDGKSCLILTAKEFDDYVNTYGVDPAEKLVGKPVEVFAMENECYKELFGDTKLIIYVYSDDICDRLTDGLRDGILSPLELDFNECGERTSEVITLLNGGIVHGPYATINPGDYIVKYEGEKLSECEYYVYSESNSTKVDFEVVEANDNTIIMNLSINGAVEDIQFYLVNNNDETVKLKSITVESR
;
A
#
# COMPACT_ATOMS: atom_id res chain seq x y z
N MET A 1 -31.52 47.11 -19.19
CA MET A 1 -30.51 46.03 -19.10
C MET A 1 -31.05 44.83 -19.87
N LYS A 2 -30.39 44.43 -20.97
CA LYS A 2 -30.92 43.39 -21.88
C LYS A 2 -30.84 42.02 -21.19
N ILE A 3 -31.84 41.15 -21.36
CA ILE A 3 -31.91 39.80 -20.75
C ILE A 3 -30.61 38.99 -20.91
N ASN A 4 -29.89 39.18 -22.03
CA ASN A 4 -28.59 38.55 -22.28
C ASN A 4 -27.46 39.00 -21.32
N GLU A 5 -27.50 40.23 -20.82
CA GLU A 5 -26.54 40.73 -19.81
C GLU A 5 -26.79 40.10 -18.44
N ILE A 6 -28.07 39.87 -18.09
CA ILE A 6 -28.48 39.21 -16.85
C ILE A 6 -28.09 37.71 -16.89
N ILE A 7 -28.29 37.05 -18.03
CA ILE A 7 -27.89 35.63 -18.20
C ILE A 7 -26.36 35.48 -18.14
N LYS A 8 -25.62 36.42 -18.74
CA LYS A 8 -24.15 36.41 -18.72
C LYS A 8 -23.60 36.71 -17.33
N SER A 9 -24.18 37.67 -16.59
CA SER A 9 -23.78 37.98 -15.22
C SER A 9 -24.08 36.83 -14.26
N GLU A 10 -25.21 36.14 -14.41
CA GLU A 10 -25.58 35.01 -13.55
C GLU A 10 -24.71 33.77 -13.81
N LYS A 11 -24.39 33.45 -15.07
CA LYS A 11 -23.43 32.38 -15.39
C LYS A 11 -22.06 32.68 -14.79
N SER A 12 -21.68 33.95 -14.74
CA SER A 12 -20.46 34.42 -14.07
C SER A 12 -20.52 34.19 -12.56
N ILE A 13 -21.61 34.59 -11.90
CA ILE A 13 -21.82 34.40 -10.44
C ILE A 13 -21.75 32.92 -10.05
N LYS A 14 -22.43 32.04 -10.79
CA LYS A 14 -22.40 30.59 -10.50
C LYS A 14 -20.99 30.03 -10.59
N HIS A 15 -20.24 30.45 -11.61
CA HIS A 15 -18.84 30.07 -11.76
C HIS A 15 -17.99 30.55 -10.58
N TYR A 16 -18.12 31.81 -10.17
CA TYR A 16 -17.36 32.35 -9.04
C TYR A 16 -17.66 31.65 -7.72
N ILE A 17 -18.92 31.33 -7.43
CA ILE A 17 -19.29 30.55 -6.23
C ILE A 17 -18.67 29.15 -6.29
N SER A 18 -18.70 28.47 -7.44
CA SER A 18 -18.05 27.17 -7.62
C SER A 18 -16.52 27.23 -7.46
N VAL A 19 -15.89 28.33 -7.87
CA VAL A 19 -14.45 28.55 -7.62
C VAL A 19 -14.20 28.81 -6.13
N ALA A 20 -15.03 29.61 -5.48
CA ALA A 20 -14.92 29.91 -4.05
C ALA A 20 -15.08 28.64 -3.20
N ILE A 21 -16.07 27.79 -3.49
CA ILE A 21 -16.27 26.52 -2.77
C ILE A 21 -15.10 25.55 -3.03
N MET A 22 -14.57 25.50 -4.26
CA MET A 22 -13.38 24.69 -4.56
C MET A 22 -12.18 25.13 -3.73
N PHE A 23 -11.94 26.44 -3.64
CA PHE A 23 -10.86 26.99 -2.83
C PHE A 23 -11.06 26.72 -1.33
N PHE A 24 -12.29 26.92 -0.82
CA PHE A 24 -12.64 26.60 0.56
C PHE A 24 -12.36 25.13 0.89
N VAL A 25 -12.79 24.21 0.02
CA VAL A 25 -12.55 22.77 0.17
C VAL A 25 -11.06 22.45 0.20
N LEU A 26 -10.28 23.04 -0.69
CA LEU A 26 -8.83 22.85 -0.74
C LEU A 26 -8.17 23.37 0.55
N LEU A 27 -8.57 24.55 1.05
CA LEU A 27 -8.07 25.09 2.31
C LEU A 27 -8.37 24.16 3.49
N VAL A 28 -9.58 23.61 3.55
CA VAL A 28 -9.97 22.66 4.60
C VAL A 28 -9.14 21.38 4.55
N ALA A 29 -8.92 20.84 3.36
CA ALA A 29 -8.08 19.66 3.18
C ALA A 29 -6.62 19.93 3.58
N LEU A 30 -6.04 21.05 3.13
CA LEU A 30 -4.69 21.46 3.50
C LEU A 30 -4.56 21.69 5.00
N TYR A 31 -5.54 22.37 5.63
CA TYR A 31 -5.56 22.55 7.08
C TYR A 31 -5.53 21.20 7.80
N THR A 32 -6.41 20.27 7.40
CA THR A 32 -6.52 18.95 8.02
C THR A 32 -5.26 18.10 7.83
N ILE A 33 -4.63 18.17 6.65
CA ILE A 33 -3.32 17.53 6.42
C ILE A 33 -2.29 18.13 7.39
N MET A 34 -2.20 19.46 7.45
CA MET A 34 -1.20 20.16 8.27
C MET A 34 -1.41 19.99 9.79
N THR A 35 -2.60 19.59 10.24
CA THR A 35 -2.94 19.32 11.65
C THR A 35 -2.98 17.82 11.92
N TYR A 36 -4.09 17.16 11.57
CA TYR A 36 -4.36 15.76 11.86
C TYR A 36 -3.44 14.80 11.09
N GLY A 37 -2.93 15.19 9.93
CA GLY A 37 -1.89 14.40 9.23
C GLY A 37 -0.58 14.23 10.02
N ARG A 38 -0.38 14.98 11.12
CA ARG A 38 0.74 14.80 12.06
C ARG A 38 0.44 13.78 13.15
N THR A 39 -0.85 13.50 13.42
CA THR A 39 -1.27 12.58 14.49
C THR A 39 -1.37 11.16 13.98
N ILE A 40 -1.61 10.96 12.67
CA ILE A 40 -1.62 9.64 12.03
C ILE A 40 -0.27 9.39 11.38
N VAL A 41 0.72 9.03 12.18
CA VAL A 41 1.96 8.48 11.66
C VAL A 41 2.00 6.99 11.92
N ASP A 42 1.65 6.23 10.89
CA ASP A 42 1.76 4.78 10.86
C ASP A 42 3.07 4.34 10.17
N SER A 43 3.22 3.03 10.04
CA SER A 43 4.42 2.42 9.46
C SER A 43 4.57 2.66 7.97
N ASP A 44 3.47 2.74 7.22
CA ASP A 44 3.48 3.09 5.79
C ASP A 44 3.92 4.55 5.58
N TYR A 45 3.51 5.43 6.48
CA TYR A 45 3.94 6.83 6.53
C TYR A 45 5.44 6.95 6.80
N ALA A 46 5.98 6.10 7.69
CA ALA A 46 7.38 6.07 8.08
C ALA A 46 8.34 5.54 6.99
N ILE A 47 7.88 4.70 6.05
CA ILE A 47 8.73 4.05 5.03
C ILE A 47 9.66 5.06 4.33
N SER A 48 9.13 6.19 3.88
CA SER A 48 9.93 7.16 3.13
C SER A 48 11.03 7.84 3.95
N TYR A 49 10.83 7.99 5.27
CA TYR A 49 11.84 8.54 6.15
C TYR A 49 12.96 7.52 6.41
N ARG A 50 12.58 6.26 6.60
CA ARG A 50 13.52 5.15 6.77
C ARG A 50 14.34 4.92 5.51
N TYR A 51 13.70 5.00 4.34
CA TYR A 51 14.37 4.97 3.04
C TYR A 51 15.37 6.11 2.90
N TYR A 52 14.99 7.33 3.29
CA TYR A 52 15.89 8.48 3.30
C TYR A 52 17.11 8.24 4.18
N ASN A 53 16.93 7.74 5.40
CA ASN A 53 18.05 7.40 6.29
C ASN A 53 18.97 6.33 5.68
N ALA A 54 18.40 5.31 5.04
CA ALA A 54 19.17 4.28 4.33
C ALA A 54 19.97 4.87 3.17
N MET A 55 19.41 5.80 2.41
CA MET A 55 20.13 6.54 1.35
C MET A 55 21.28 7.37 1.93
N GLN A 56 21.05 8.08 3.05
CA GLN A 56 22.08 8.88 3.69
C GLN A 56 23.23 8.01 4.21
N ARG A 57 22.90 6.87 4.84
CA ARG A 57 23.87 5.93 5.40
C ARG A 57 24.74 5.27 4.33
N THR A 58 24.12 4.87 3.21
CA THR A 58 24.81 4.11 2.14
C THR A 58 25.38 5.01 1.04
N GLY A 59 24.97 6.27 0.95
CA GLY A 59 25.31 7.16 -0.17
C GLY A 59 24.68 6.74 -1.51
N SER A 60 23.73 5.80 -1.51
CA SER A 60 23.09 5.25 -2.71
C SER A 60 21.62 5.66 -2.80
N VAL A 61 21.14 5.98 -4.00
CA VAL A 61 19.70 6.21 -4.26
C VAL A 61 18.89 4.92 -4.11
N TYR A 62 19.52 3.77 -4.33
CA TYR A 62 18.96 2.44 -4.15
C TYR A 62 19.89 1.65 -3.22
N PRO A 63 19.69 1.73 -1.90
CA PRO A 63 20.49 0.98 -0.93
C PRO A 63 20.44 -0.53 -1.21
N GLU A 64 21.55 -1.24 -1.04
CA GLU A 64 21.67 -2.67 -1.34
C GLU A 64 20.85 -3.54 -0.39
N THR A 65 20.85 -3.15 0.88
CA THR A 65 20.19 -3.84 1.99
C THR A 65 18.75 -3.40 2.20
N TRP A 66 18.19 -2.54 1.34
CA TRP A 66 16.79 -2.14 1.44
C TRP A 66 15.87 -3.18 0.80
N ASN A 67 14.94 -3.70 1.60
CA ASN A 67 14.02 -4.75 1.21
C ASN A 67 12.63 -4.19 0.93
N THR A 68 12.16 -4.32 -0.31
CA THR A 68 10.81 -3.87 -0.69
C THR A 68 9.81 -5.03 -0.68
N SER A 69 8.64 -4.82 -0.08
CA SER A 69 7.62 -5.88 0.12
C SER A 69 6.59 -6.05 -1.00
N ASN A 70 6.59 -5.17 -2.01
CA ASN A 70 5.53 -5.13 -3.03
C ASN A 70 6.06 -5.24 -4.48
N GLY A 71 7.35 -5.50 -4.67
CA GLY A 71 7.98 -5.52 -6.00
C GLY A 71 7.84 -4.21 -6.78
N GLU A 72 7.65 -3.08 -6.10
CA GLU A 72 7.52 -1.75 -6.69
C GLU A 72 8.73 -0.89 -6.35
N ILE A 73 9.22 -0.11 -7.33
CA ILE A 73 10.18 0.95 -7.04
C ILE A 73 9.39 2.25 -6.86
N TYR A 74 9.65 2.98 -5.79
CA TYR A 74 8.93 4.20 -5.43
C TYR A 74 9.36 5.42 -6.26
N SER A 75 9.38 5.27 -7.59
CA SER A 75 9.82 6.28 -8.56
C SER A 75 8.73 7.23 -9.01
N PHE A 76 7.48 6.75 -9.07
CA PHE A 76 6.32 7.53 -9.49
C PHE A 76 5.24 7.53 -8.40
N ASN A 77 5.61 7.97 -7.21
CA ASN A 77 4.72 8.16 -6.08
C ASN A 77 5.11 9.41 -5.29
N ILE A 78 4.66 9.52 -4.05
CA ILE A 78 4.99 10.65 -3.18
C ILE A 78 6.47 10.65 -2.70
N PHE A 79 7.19 9.54 -2.79
CA PHE A 79 8.53 9.38 -2.20
C PHE A 79 9.55 10.41 -2.70
N PRO A 80 9.73 10.65 -4.01
CA PRO A 80 10.71 11.65 -4.45
C PRO A 80 10.48 13.03 -3.84
N LEU A 81 9.22 13.39 -3.60
CA LEU A 81 8.87 14.64 -2.93
C LEU A 81 9.19 14.61 -1.43
N THR A 82 8.93 13.49 -0.75
CA THR A 82 9.24 13.37 0.68
C THR A 82 10.73 13.37 0.95
N LEU A 83 11.51 12.67 0.12
CA LEU A 83 12.98 12.67 0.20
C LEU A 83 13.55 14.10 0.06
N LEU A 84 13.00 14.90 -0.85
CA LEU A 84 13.39 16.30 -1.01
C LEU A 84 13.10 17.12 0.27
N PHE A 85 11.93 16.92 0.88
CA PHE A 85 11.57 17.65 2.09
C PHE A 85 12.33 17.19 3.33
N PHE A 86 12.67 15.91 3.46
CA PHE A 86 13.54 15.43 4.55
C PHE A 86 14.95 16.03 4.47
N ALA A 87 15.46 16.30 3.27
CA ALA A 87 16.75 16.96 3.09
C ALA A 87 16.79 18.41 3.59
N VAL A 88 15.64 19.08 3.71
CA VAL A 88 15.56 20.53 4.04
C VAL A 88 14.87 20.79 5.38
N ILE A 89 13.89 19.97 5.76
CA ILE A 89 13.08 20.14 6.97
C ILE A 89 13.53 19.12 8.02
N LYS A 90 14.11 19.62 9.12
CA LYS A 90 14.66 18.79 10.20
C LYS A 90 13.63 17.95 10.97
N ASN A 91 12.40 18.45 11.11
CA ASN A 91 11.33 17.72 11.77
C ASN A 91 10.66 16.77 10.76
N ALA A 92 10.85 15.46 10.93
CA ALA A 92 10.41 14.46 9.98
C ALA A 92 8.89 14.40 9.82
N VAL A 93 8.13 14.51 10.91
CA VAL A 93 6.65 14.55 10.85
C VAL A 93 6.16 15.75 10.02
N LEU A 94 6.74 16.92 10.27
CA LEU A 94 6.42 18.14 9.50
C LEU A 94 6.82 17.99 8.04
N ALA A 95 8.02 17.49 7.75
CA ALA A 95 8.51 17.28 6.39
C ALA A 95 7.56 16.40 5.58
N ARG A 96 7.13 15.29 6.18
CA ARG A 96 6.22 14.33 5.55
C ARG A 96 4.81 14.88 5.36
N THR A 97 4.33 15.67 6.32
CA THR A 97 3.03 16.35 6.24
C THR A 97 3.01 17.42 5.16
N VAL A 98 4.06 18.25 5.08
CA VAL A 98 4.25 19.24 4.00
C VAL A 98 4.31 18.56 2.64
N SER A 99 4.97 17.40 2.56
CA SER A 99 5.03 16.61 1.33
C SER A 99 3.63 16.20 0.86
N SER A 100 2.78 15.68 1.75
CA SER A 100 1.39 15.33 1.41
C SER A 100 0.57 16.54 0.97
N ALA A 101 0.73 17.68 1.64
CA ALA A 101 0.04 18.92 1.26
C ALA A 101 0.46 19.42 -0.14
N VAL A 102 1.77 19.41 -0.44
CA VAL A 102 2.29 19.79 -1.76
C VAL A 102 1.87 18.76 -2.83
N PHE A 103 1.84 17.48 -2.49
CA PHE A 103 1.40 16.44 -3.42
C PHE A 103 -0.08 16.57 -3.77
N LEU A 104 -0.93 16.92 -2.79
CA LEU A 104 -2.35 17.26 -3.04
C LEU A 104 -2.48 18.46 -4.00
N LEU A 105 -1.63 19.48 -3.86
CA LEU A 105 -1.63 20.62 -4.79
C LEU A 105 -1.21 20.20 -6.19
N LEU A 106 -0.19 19.35 -6.34
CA LEU A 106 0.22 18.79 -7.64
C LEU A 106 -0.91 17.98 -8.28
N MET A 107 -1.62 17.16 -7.49
CA MET A 107 -2.81 16.43 -7.94
C MET A 107 -3.89 17.39 -8.49
N CYS A 108 -4.22 18.44 -7.74
CA CYS A 108 -5.17 19.47 -8.17
C CYS A 108 -4.72 20.18 -9.45
N LEU A 109 -3.41 20.49 -9.58
CA LEU A 109 -2.85 21.08 -10.79
C LEU A 109 -2.97 20.15 -11.99
N GLY A 110 -2.77 18.84 -11.82
CA GLY A 110 -2.99 17.83 -12.85
C GLY A 110 -4.45 17.82 -13.34
N ILE A 111 -5.42 17.84 -12.41
CA ILE A 111 -6.85 17.94 -12.73
C ILE A 111 -7.15 19.24 -13.49
N ILE A 112 -6.64 20.39 -13.02
CA ILE A 112 -6.83 21.69 -13.67
C ILE A 112 -6.25 21.67 -15.08
N TRP A 113 -5.04 21.13 -15.26
CA TRP A 113 -4.38 21.02 -16.56
C TRP A 113 -5.20 20.16 -17.52
N LEU A 114 -5.66 18.98 -17.08
CA LEU A 114 -6.48 18.09 -17.91
C LEU A 114 -7.74 18.81 -18.39
N PHE A 115 -8.45 19.51 -17.51
CA PHE A 115 -9.68 20.19 -17.90
C PHE A 115 -9.44 21.45 -18.73
N LYS A 116 -8.52 22.34 -18.34
CA LYS A 116 -8.28 23.61 -19.03
C LYS A 116 -7.54 23.43 -20.36
N SER A 117 -6.48 22.64 -20.37
CA SER A 117 -5.58 22.51 -21.52
C SER A 117 -6.05 21.43 -22.49
N TYR A 118 -6.39 20.24 -21.98
CA TYR A 118 -6.77 19.11 -22.82
C TYR A 118 -8.26 19.14 -23.19
N LEU A 119 -9.19 19.12 -22.21
CA LEU A 119 -10.64 19.09 -22.45
C LEU A 119 -11.26 20.47 -22.76
N LYS A 120 -10.50 21.55 -22.56
CA LYS A 120 -10.87 22.96 -22.83
C LYS A 120 -12.16 23.42 -22.12
N ASN A 121 -12.32 23.06 -20.85
CA ASN A 121 -13.45 23.49 -20.02
C ASN A 121 -13.06 23.69 -18.55
N SER A 122 -14.04 24.08 -17.72
CA SER A 122 -13.83 24.36 -16.30
C SER A 122 -14.42 23.32 -15.34
N ALA A 123 -14.60 22.07 -15.78
CA ALA A 123 -15.15 21.01 -14.93
C ALA A 123 -14.24 20.63 -13.74
N TRP A 124 -13.00 21.10 -13.72
CA TRP A 124 -12.10 21.01 -12.55
C TRP A 124 -12.70 21.61 -11.27
N ILE A 125 -13.61 22.60 -11.38
CA ILE A 125 -14.33 23.17 -10.22
C ILE A 125 -15.25 22.15 -9.53
N ILE A 126 -15.63 21.07 -10.22
CA ILE A 126 -16.44 19.96 -9.70
C ILE A 126 -15.53 18.78 -9.34
N ALA A 127 -14.59 18.43 -10.22
CA ALA A 127 -13.72 17.27 -10.03
C ALA A 127 -12.86 17.37 -8.78
N ILE A 128 -12.30 18.55 -8.46
CA ILE A 128 -11.45 18.74 -7.29
C ILE A 128 -12.23 18.50 -5.99
N PRO A 129 -13.36 19.19 -5.71
CA PRO A 129 -14.08 18.93 -4.47
C PRO A 129 -14.51 17.48 -4.30
N VAL A 130 -15.00 16.84 -5.36
CA VAL A 130 -15.39 15.42 -5.29
C VAL A 130 -14.19 14.52 -4.99
N SER A 131 -13.03 14.77 -5.62
CA SER A 131 -11.82 13.97 -5.40
C SER A 131 -11.19 14.15 -4.02
N VAL A 132 -11.40 15.32 -3.39
CA VAL A 132 -10.69 15.69 -2.15
C VAL A 132 -11.53 15.44 -0.89
N ILE A 133 -12.83 15.75 -0.90
CA ILE A 133 -13.66 15.68 0.32
C ILE A 133 -14.81 14.68 0.24
N PHE A 134 -15.25 14.24 -0.94
CA PHE A 134 -16.35 13.27 -1.02
C PHE A 134 -15.85 11.82 -0.86
N LEU A 135 -14.55 11.58 -1.07
CA LEU A 135 -13.88 10.31 -0.78
C LEU A 135 -13.53 10.24 0.71
N CYS A 136 -14.57 10.24 1.56
CA CYS A 136 -14.42 10.48 2.98
C CYS A 136 -14.35 9.21 3.85
N GLY A 137 -14.36 8.02 3.26
CA GLY A 137 -14.08 6.75 3.95
C GLY A 137 -12.75 6.78 4.68
N LYS A 138 -12.64 6.11 5.85
CA LYS A 138 -11.45 6.20 6.73
C LYS A 138 -10.16 5.85 5.97
N THR A 139 -10.14 4.68 5.33
CA THR A 139 -8.98 4.18 4.57
C THR A 139 -8.68 5.07 3.36
N ALA A 140 -9.68 5.38 2.53
CA ALA A 140 -9.51 6.25 1.37
C ALA A 140 -8.95 7.62 1.74
N ARG A 141 -9.48 8.24 2.79
CA ARG A 141 -9.03 9.54 3.30
C ARG A 141 -7.58 9.48 3.77
N SER A 142 -7.20 8.45 4.52
CA SER A 142 -5.82 8.27 4.96
C SER A 142 -4.85 8.15 3.77
N MET A 143 -5.19 7.28 2.82
CA MET A 143 -4.38 6.99 1.63
C MET A 143 -4.21 8.18 0.69
N ILE A 144 -5.26 9.03 0.55
CA ILE A 144 -5.25 10.18 -0.37
C ILE A 144 -4.66 11.42 0.29
N LEU A 145 -5.08 11.76 1.52
CA LEU A 145 -4.73 13.05 2.15
C LEU A 145 -3.51 12.97 3.07
N PHE A 146 -3.45 11.97 3.96
CA PHE A 146 -2.44 11.95 5.02
C PHE A 146 -1.17 11.25 4.55
N GLN A 147 -1.29 10.03 4.04
CA GLN A 147 -0.19 9.31 3.43
C GLN A 147 0.13 9.84 2.03
N GLY A 148 -0.86 10.29 1.26
CA GLY A 148 -0.65 10.72 -0.13
C GLY A 148 -0.18 9.60 -1.07
N ALA A 149 -0.31 8.34 -0.66
CA ALA A 149 0.18 7.17 -1.38
C ALA A 149 -0.49 6.98 -2.75
N TYR A 150 -1.75 7.40 -2.90
CA TYR A 150 -2.55 7.19 -4.12
C TYR A 150 -2.73 8.47 -4.95
N GLY A 151 -2.06 9.58 -4.61
CA GLY A 151 -2.11 10.81 -5.42
C GLY A 151 -1.41 10.68 -6.78
N SER A 152 -0.41 9.79 -6.91
CA SER A 152 0.27 9.53 -8.18
C SER A 152 -0.63 8.92 -9.23
N ILE A 153 -1.67 8.19 -8.82
CA ILE A 153 -2.68 7.64 -9.72
C ILE A 153 -3.42 8.76 -10.44
N VAL A 154 -3.79 9.83 -9.72
CA VAL A 154 -4.44 10.98 -10.32
C VAL A 154 -3.49 11.70 -11.27
N LEU A 155 -2.20 11.82 -10.94
CA LEU A 155 -1.19 12.38 -11.85
C LEU A 155 -0.97 11.50 -13.09
N ALA A 156 -0.98 10.17 -12.96
CA ALA A 156 -0.91 9.23 -14.08
C ALA A 156 -2.10 9.42 -15.03
N VAL A 157 -3.32 9.45 -14.49
CA VAL A 157 -4.57 9.62 -15.25
C VAL A 157 -4.67 11.02 -15.86
N THR A 158 -4.30 12.06 -15.14
CA THR A 158 -4.45 13.44 -15.62
C THR A 158 -3.32 13.84 -16.55
N MET A 159 -2.07 13.73 -16.10
CA MET A 159 -0.91 14.21 -16.85
C MET A 159 -0.43 13.17 -17.86
N CYS A 160 -0.14 11.93 -17.48
CA CYS A 160 0.46 10.96 -18.40
C CYS A 160 -0.53 10.54 -19.51
N VAL A 161 -1.73 10.08 -19.15
CA VAL A 161 -2.77 9.69 -20.12
C VAL A 161 -3.27 10.90 -20.91
N GLY A 162 -3.48 12.04 -20.25
CA GLY A 162 -3.91 13.26 -20.92
C GLY A 162 -2.88 13.76 -21.94
N LEU A 163 -1.59 13.80 -21.60
CA LEU A 163 -0.52 14.18 -22.53
C LEU A 163 -0.38 13.19 -23.68
N PHE A 164 -0.50 11.88 -23.41
CA PHE A 164 -0.48 10.87 -24.46
C PHE A 164 -1.53 11.17 -25.53
N PHE A 165 -2.79 11.36 -25.13
CA PHE A 165 -3.86 11.63 -26.09
C PHE A 165 -3.77 13.03 -26.70
N ASP A 166 -3.28 14.02 -25.96
CA ASP A 166 -3.02 15.36 -26.52
C ASP A 166 -1.98 15.30 -27.65
N ILE A 167 -0.88 14.57 -27.41
CA ILE A 167 0.17 14.33 -28.38
C ILE A 167 -0.35 13.55 -29.59
N LEU A 168 -1.16 12.52 -29.35
CA LEU A 168 -1.70 11.66 -30.39
C LEU A 168 -2.74 12.39 -31.26
N LEU A 169 -3.56 13.26 -30.68
CA LEU A 169 -4.66 13.90 -31.39
C LEU A 169 -4.29 15.25 -32.03
N GLU A 170 -3.26 15.92 -31.53
CA GLU A 170 -2.78 17.18 -32.12
C GLU A 170 -1.64 16.95 -33.14
N GLN A 171 -1.67 17.70 -34.25
CA GLN A 171 -0.65 17.59 -35.31
C GLN A 171 0.63 18.36 -34.99
N ASN A 172 0.54 19.47 -34.25
CA ASN A 172 1.67 20.36 -33.94
C ASN A 172 1.94 20.41 -32.43
N ASN A 173 2.66 19.39 -31.94
CA ASN A 173 3.08 19.34 -30.54
C ASN A 173 4.51 19.85 -30.35
N SER A 174 4.75 20.56 -29.25
CA SER A 174 6.11 21.01 -28.89
C SER A 174 6.97 19.82 -28.47
N LYS A 175 8.28 19.87 -28.78
CA LYS A 175 9.26 18.85 -28.35
C LYS A 175 9.23 18.62 -26.83
N LEU A 176 8.98 19.68 -26.05
CA LEU A 176 8.92 19.61 -24.59
C LEU A 176 7.78 18.70 -24.10
N LYS A 177 6.61 18.70 -24.76
CA LYS A 177 5.51 17.77 -24.40
C LYS A 177 5.92 16.31 -24.56
N TYR A 178 6.64 15.98 -25.64
CA TYR A 178 7.14 14.62 -25.88
C TYR A 178 8.15 14.19 -24.83
N ILE A 179 9.11 15.06 -24.50
CA ILE A 179 10.12 14.79 -23.46
C ILE A 179 9.43 14.58 -22.11
N PHE A 180 8.50 15.47 -21.75
CA PHE A 180 7.81 15.38 -20.46
C PHE A 180 6.94 14.13 -20.36
N PHE A 181 6.18 13.78 -21.41
CA PHE A 181 5.44 12.52 -21.47
C PHE A 181 6.37 11.31 -21.35
N GLY A 182 7.47 11.28 -22.11
CA GLY A 182 8.45 10.20 -22.06
C GLY A 182 9.06 10.01 -20.67
N LEU A 183 9.40 11.11 -19.99
CA LEU A 183 9.92 11.09 -18.63
C LEU A 183 8.89 10.54 -17.63
N LEU A 184 7.63 10.99 -17.70
CA LEU A 184 6.57 10.49 -16.82
C LEU A 184 6.34 8.99 -17.03
N LEU A 185 6.25 8.54 -18.29
CA LEU A 185 6.05 7.13 -18.61
C LEU A 185 7.24 6.27 -18.19
N PHE A 186 8.47 6.78 -18.38
CA PHE A 186 9.69 6.13 -17.89
C PHE A 186 9.65 5.96 -16.36
N LEU A 187 9.35 7.01 -15.61
CA LEU A 187 9.27 6.96 -14.15
C LEU A 187 8.17 6.01 -13.67
N MET A 188 7.00 6.02 -14.33
CA MET A 188 5.89 5.09 -14.03
C MET A 188 6.32 3.64 -14.27
N THR A 189 6.89 3.33 -15.43
CA THR A 189 7.25 1.95 -15.78
C THR A 189 8.48 1.43 -15.05
N MET A 190 9.36 2.34 -14.58
CA MET A 190 10.39 2.02 -13.59
C MET A 190 9.80 1.61 -12.24
N GLY A 191 8.56 2.04 -11.94
CA GLY A 191 7.91 1.72 -10.68
C GLY A 191 7.36 0.30 -10.57
N GLY A 192 7.28 -0.43 -11.67
CA GLY A 192 6.89 -1.84 -11.69
C GLY A 192 5.83 -2.18 -12.73
N ILE A 193 5.49 -3.49 -12.82
CA ILE A 193 4.59 -4.03 -13.84
C ILE A 193 3.15 -3.51 -13.72
N ARG A 194 2.74 -3.10 -12.51
CA ARG A 194 1.42 -2.54 -12.24
C ARG A 194 1.05 -1.42 -13.21
N TYR A 195 1.98 -0.51 -13.52
CA TYR A 195 1.72 0.62 -14.42
C TYR A 195 1.45 0.20 -15.88
N PHE A 196 1.98 -0.95 -16.30
CA PHE A 196 1.67 -1.51 -17.62
C PHE A 196 0.22 -1.97 -17.69
N VAL A 197 -0.23 -2.69 -16.66
CA VAL A 197 -1.58 -3.27 -16.59
C VAL A 197 -2.61 -2.17 -16.38
N GLU A 198 -2.40 -1.27 -15.42
CA GLU A 198 -3.40 -0.27 -15.05
C GLU A 198 -3.50 0.89 -16.04
N TYR A 199 -2.41 1.26 -16.74
CA TYR A 199 -2.43 2.45 -17.61
C TYR A 199 -2.09 2.15 -19.05
N LEU A 200 -0.97 1.46 -19.30
CA LEU A 200 -0.47 1.30 -20.66
C LEU A 200 -1.40 0.42 -21.51
N ALA A 201 -1.86 -0.71 -20.97
CA ALA A 201 -2.80 -1.60 -21.67
C ALA A 201 -4.15 -0.89 -21.96
N PRO A 202 -4.79 -0.19 -21.00
CA PRO A 202 -5.96 0.63 -21.29
C PRO A 202 -5.72 1.75 -22.31
N ILE A 203 -4.56 2.41 -22.30
CA ILE A 203 -4.19 3.41 -23.32
C ILE A 203 -4.17 2.76 -24.71
N PHE A 204 -3.54 1.60 -24.86
CA PHE A 204 -3.47 0.88 -26.13
C PHE A 204 -4.87 0.45 -26.59
N ALA A 205 -5.67 -0.16 -25.71
CA ALA A 205 -7.03 -0.59 -26.03
C ALA A 205 -7.89 0.61 -26.46
N ALA A 206 -7.85 1.72 -25.71
CA ALA A 206 -8.56 2.94 -26.05
C ALA A 206 -8.12 3.52 -27.40
N THR A 207 -6.82 3.49 -27.70
CA THR A 207 -6.27 3.98 -28.98
C THR A 207 -6.75 3.13 -30.17
N VAL A 208 -6.76 1.80 -30.03
CA VAL A 208 -7.26 0.88 -31.05
C VAL A 208 -8.74 1.13 -31.32
N PHE A 209 -9.56 1.26 -30.28
CA PHE A 209 -10.99 1.53 -30.40
C PHE A 209 -11.28 2.92 -30.94
N LEU A 210 -10.53 3.95 -30.53
CA LEU A 210 -10.66 5.30 -31.07
C LEU A 210 -10.36 5.31 -32.57
N GLY A 211 -9.31 4.60 -33.00
CA GLY A 211 -9.03 4.37 -34.41
C GLY A 211 -10.19 3.67 -35.11
N PHE A 212 -10.78 2.61 -34.54
CA PHE A 212 -11.94 1.97 -35.16
C PHE A 212 -13.13 2.94 -35.36
N ILE A 213 -13.44 3.75 -34.35
CA ILE A 213 -14.49 4.78 -34.42
C ILE A 213 -14.16 5.81 -35.50
N ASP A 214 -12.94 6.35 -35.52
CA ASP A 214 -12.53 7.37 -36.49
C ASP A 214 -12.48 6.83 -37.92
N LYS A 215 -12.11 5.57 -38.13
CA LYS A 215 -12.13 4.94 -39.47
C LYS A 215 -13.54 4.80 -40.00
N ARG A 216 -14.48 4.35 -39.16
CA ARG A 216 -15.88 4.12 -39.57
C ARG A 216 -16.69 5.41 -39.70
N ILE A 217 -16.46 6.37 -38.83
CA ILE A 217 -17.29 7.59 -38.75
C ILE A 217 -16.65 8.75 -39.49
N ASN A 218 -15.34 8.98 -39.29
CA ASN A 218 -14.70 10.23 -39.69
C ASN A 218 -13.73 10.08 -40.88
N LYS A 219 -13.28 8.86 -41.21
CA LYS A 219 -12.24 8.54 -42.22
C LYS A 219 -10.93 9.32 -42.04
N ARG A 220 -10.52 9.61 -40.79
CA ARG A 220 -9.41 10.54 -40.45
C ARG A 220 -8.06 9.90 -40.08
N ILE A 221 -7.90 8.58 -40.19
CA ILE A 221 -6.67 7.93 -39.71
C ILE A 221 -5.56 8.03 -40.75
N ASP A 222 -4.49 8.72 -40.38
CA ASP A 222 -3.22 8.68 -41.10
C ASP A 222 -2.54 7.31 -40.95
N LYS A 223 -1.85 6.86 -42.00
CA LYS A 223 -1.07 5.61 -42.08
C LYS A 223 -0.05 5.49 -40.93
N TYR A 224 0.43 6.61 -40.38
CA TYR A 224 1.41 6.64 -39.30
C TYR A 224 0.83 6.66 -37.88
N TYR A 225 -0.50 6.69 -37.72
CA TYR A 225 -1.17 6.81 -36.41
C TYR A 225 -0.68 5.75 -35.41
N TYR A 226 -0.79 4.47 -35.76
CA TYR A 226 -0.38 3.35 -34.90
C TYR A 226 1.14 3.28 -34.71
N LYS A 227 1.92 3.63 -35.73
CA LYS A 227 3.39 3.67 -35.64
C LYS A 227 3.85 4.71 -34.62
N ARG A 228 3.26 5.91 -34.67
CA ARG A 228 3.54 6.99 -33.71
C ARG A 228 3.12 6.58 -32.30
N THR A 229 1.95 5.96 -32.13
CA THR A 229 1.53 5.41 -30.82
C THR A 229 2.57 4.46 -30.26
N MET A 230 3.01 3.45 -31.03
CA MET A 230 4.00 2.48 -30.56
C MET A 230 5.34 3.13 -30.23
N ALA A 231 5.83 4.05 -31.06
CA ALA A 231 7.10 4.74 -30.79
C ALA A 231 7.05 5.58 -29.50
N LEU A 232 5.93 6.26 -29.26
CA LEU A 232 5.76 7.12 -28.08
C LEU A 232 5.68 6.33 -26.79
N THR A 233 5.02 5.17 -26.79
CA THR A 233 4.81 4.39 -25.58
C THR A 233 5.92 3.36 -25.34
N PHE A 234 6.39 2.68 -26.37
CA PHE A 234 7.27 1.53 -26.22
C PHE A 234 8.66 1.91 -25.73
N VAL A 235 9.29 2.95 -26.30
CA VAL A 235 10.67 3.31 -25.95
C VAL A 235 10.81 3.73 -24.48
N PRO A 236 10.03 4.69 -23.96
CA PRO A 236 10.17 5.09 -22.56
C PRO A 236 9.76 3.97 -21.60
N ALA A 237 8.71 3.21 -21.95
CA ALA A 237 8.24 2.10 -21.13
C ALA A 237 9.27 0.97 -21.03
N LEU A 238 9.91 0.61 -22.15
CA LEU A 238 10.94 -0.42 -22.19
C LEU A 238 12.16 0.03 -21.38
N LEU A 239 12.62 1.28 -21.54
CA LEU A 239 13.75 1.80 -20.77
C LEU A 239 13.47 1.82 -19.26
N GLY A 240 12.26 2.26 -18.86
CA GLY A 240 11.86 2.25 -17.45
C GLY A 240 11.81 0.83 -16.89
N TYR A 241 11.22 -0.11 -17.63
CA TYR A 241 11.15 -1.50 -17.22
C TYR A 241 12.51 -2.21 -17.18
N CYS A 242 13.41 -1.92 -18.12
CA CYS A 242 14.77 -2.46 -18.11
C CYS A 242 15.52 -1.98 -16.86
N LEU A 243 15.37 -0.70 -16.48
CA LEU A 243 15.97 -0.19 -15.26
C LEU A 243 15.33 -0.78 -14.00
N TYR A 244 14.01 -0.95 -13.98
CA TYR A 244 13.31 -1.68 -12.91
C TYR A 244 13.88 -3.08 -12.72
N LYS A 245 14.04 -3.85 -13.81
CA LYS A 245 14.62 -5.20 -13.77
C LYS A 245 16.08 -5.19 -13.34
N TYR A 246 16.87 -4.26 -13.84
CA TYR A 246 18.26 -4.10 -13.42
C TYR A 246 18.35 -3.85 -11.90
N ILE A 247 17.59 -2.87 -11.39
CA ILE A 247 17.55 -2.56 -9.95
C ILE A 247 17.07 -3.77 -9.15
N GLY A 248 16.03 -4.46 -9.58
CA GLY A 248 15.50 -5.64 -8.90
C GLY A 248 16.42 -6.86 -8.90
N VAL A 249 17.40 -6.93 -9.81
CA VAL A 249 18.44 -7.99 -9.82
C VAL A 249 19.63 -7.62 -8.94
N VAL A 250 20.04 -6.34 -8.94
CA VAL A 250 21.24 -5.88 -8.23
C VAL A 250 20.98 -5.34 -6.82
N ARG A 251 19.71 -5.27 -6.39
CA ARG A 251 19.26 -4.74 -5.09
C ARG A 251 18.09 -5.57 -4.56
N ASN A 252 17.86 -5.55 -3.24
CA ASN A 252 16.73 -6.22 -2.57
C ASN A 252 15.37 -5.51 -2.78
N MET A 253 15.19 -4.84 -3.93
CA MET A 253 13.98 -4.06 -4.25
C MET A 253 12.82 -4.92 -4.79
N ASN A 254 13.03 -6.23 -4.93
CA ASN A 254 12.01 -7.20 -5.36
C ASN A 254 11.92 -8.40 -4.38
N TYR A 255 12.19 -8.15 -3.10
CA TYR A 255 12.40 -9.14 -2.03
C TYR A 255 11.13 -9.94 -1.63
N SER A 256 10.07 -9.97 -2.44
CA SER A 256 8.82 -10.66 -2.09
C SER A 256 8.18 -11.31 -3.31
N GLY A 257 8.08 -12.65 -3.28
CA GLY A 257 7.35 -13.48 -4.23
C GLY A 257 5.82 -13.37 -4.12
N ASN A 258 5.29 -12.54 -3.22
CA ASN A 258 3.88 -12.48 -2.84
C ASN A 258 2.95 -11.75 -3.83
N SER A 259 3.24 -11.80 -5.13
CA SER A 259 2.32 -11.23 -6.12
C SER A 259 2.29 -11.99 -7.43
N SER A 260 2.14 -13.32 -7.36
CA SER A 260 1.43 -14.04 -8.42
C SER A 260 -0.07 -14.00 -8.10
N PRO A 261 -0.84 -13.01 -8.58
CA PRO A 261 -2.28 -13.02 -8.39
C PRO A 261 -2.83 -14.34 -8.91
N GLN A 262 -3.41 -15.13 -8.02
CA GLN A 262 -4.03 -16.40 -8.39
C GLN A 262 -5.38 -16.11 -9.00
N ILE A 263 -5.56 -16.54 -10.24
CA ILE A 263 -6.86 -16.46 -10.91
C ILE A 263 -7.77 -17.50 -10.24
N ARG A 264 -8.82 -17.02 -9.58
CA ARG A 264 -9.88 -17.80 -8.96
C ARG A 264 -11.14 -17.69 -9.82
N LEU A 265 -11.56 -18.81 -10.40
CA LEU A 265 -12.73 -18.89 -11.29
C LEU A 265 -13.96 -19.51 -10.60
N ASP A 266 -13.89 -19.81 -9.31
CA ASP A 266 -15.01 -20.39 -8.58
C ASP A 266 -16.12 -19.36 -8.36
N ILE A 267 -17.36 -19.78 -8.58
CA ILE A 267 -18.54 -18.90 -8.57
C ILE A 267 -18.77 -18.30 -7.17
N SER A 268 -18.46 -19.04 -6.11
CA SER A 268 -18.51 -18.58 -4.71
C SER A 268 -17.61 -17.37 -4.48
N THR A 269 -16.32 -17.49 -4.80
CA THR A 269 -15.34 -16.41 -4.64
C THR A 269 -15.70 -15.23 -5.53
N ILE A 270 -16.14 -15.45 -6.78
CA ILE A 270 -16.59 -14.35 -7.64
C ILE A 270 -17.77 -13.61 -7.02
N LYS A 271 -18.75 -14.32 -6.44
CA LYS A 271 -19.90 -13.70 -5.76
C LYS A 271 -19.45 -12.88 -4.54
N GLU A 272 -18.54 -13.40 -3.73
CA GLU A 272 -17.97 -12.69 -2.58
C GLU A 272 -17.19 -11.45 -3.01
N ASN A 273 -16.37 -11.56 -4.05
CA ASN A 273 -15.62 -10.45 -4.65
C ASN A 273 -16.57 -9.37 -5.20
N ILE A 274 -17.73 -9.74 -5.78
CA ILE A 274 -18.76 -8.77 -6.20
C ILE A 274 -19.34 -8.02 -4.98
N ILE A 275 -19.66 -8.74 -3.90
CA ILE A 275 -20.19 -8.11 -2.68
C ILE A 275 -19.15 -7.15 -2.09
N CYS A 276 -17.89 -7.58 -2.03
CA CYS A 276 -16.79 -6.77 -1.55
C CYS A 276 -16.56 -5.54 -2.43
N LEU A 277 -16.57 -5.68 -3.76
CA LEU A 277 -16.49 -4.59 -4.72
C LEU A 277 -17.54 -3.49 -4.44
N TRP A 278 -18.79 -3.89 -4.21
CA TRP A 278 -19.87 -2.95 -3.87
C TRP A 278 -19.69 -2.31 -2.49
N GLY A 279 -19.33 -3.11 -1.48
CA GLY A 279 -19.05 -2.63 -0.13
C GLY A 279 -17.93 -1.59 -0.12
N ASN A 280 -16.81 -1.90 -0.76
CA ASN A 280 -15.67 -0.99 -0.86
C ASN A 280 -16.02 0.30 -1.62
N LEU A 281 -16.78 0.19 -2.71
CA LEU A 281 -17.22 1.36 -3.47
C LEU A 281 -17.97 2.35 -2.59
N ILE A 282 -18.91 1.89 -1.76
CA ILE A 282 -19.70 2.79 -0.88
C ILE A 282 -18.91 3.23 0.36
N ASN A 283 -18.04 2.39 0.90
CA ASN A 283 -17.17 2.71 2.04
C ASN A 283 -16.22 3.87 1.69
N ILE A 284 -15.65 3.87 0.49
CA ILE A 284 -14.76 4.93 0.01
C ILE A 284 -15.46 6.31 0.05
N PHE A 285 -16.77 6.36 -0.20
CA PHE A 285 -17.59 7.57 -0.11
C PHE A 285 -18.11 7.88 1.30
N GLY A 286 -17.75 7.10 2.31
CA GLY A 286 -18.06 7.34 3.72
C GLY A 286 -19.16 6.46 4.33
N TYR A 287 -19.65 5.45 3.61
CA TYR A 287 -20.58 4.49 4.19
C TYR A 287 -19.95 3.80 5.42
N SER A 288 -20.73 3.71 6.49
CA SER A 288 -20.41 2.99 7.73
C SER A 288 -21.72 2.58 8.37
N ASN A 289 -21.71 1.46 9.11
CA ASN A 289 -22.87 0.95 9.80
C ASN A 289 -23.36 1.89 10.92
N ASP A 290 -22.51 2.77 11.43
CA ASP A 290 -22.84 3.69 12.53
C ASP A 290 -23.53 4.99 12.06
N ASN A 291 -23.59 5.24 10.76
CA ASN A 291 -24.20 6.46 10.22
C ASN A 291 -25.73 6.46 10.37
N ILE A 292 -26.36 7.64 10.33
CA ILE A 292 -27.84 7.75 10.31
C ILE A 292 -28.38 7.33 8.94
N GLY A 293 -29.55 6.67 8.90
CA GLY A 293 -30.09 6.02 7.69
C GLY A 293 -30.16 6.88 6.43
N TYR A 294 -30.58 8.16 6.52
CA TYR A 294 -30.64 9.05 5.36
C TYR A 294 -29.25 9.48 4.85
N ILE A 295 -28.25 9.55 5.73
CA ILE A 295 -26.86 9.84 5.37
C ILE A 295 -26.25 8.64 4.63
N LYS A 296 -26.52 7.41 5.12
CA LYS A 296 -26.12 6.17 4.42
C LYS A 296 -26.66 6.14 2.99
N PHE A 297 -27.96 6.42 2.83
CA PHE A 297 -28.59 6.47 1.51
C PHE A 297 -27.94 7.52 0.61
N ALA A 298 -27.63 8.71 1.14
CA ALA A 298 -26.95 9.75 0.37
C ALA A 298 -25.57 9.30 -0.14
N TYR A 299 -24.75 8.62 0.69
CA TYR A 299 -23.45 8.10 0.27
C TYR A 299 -23.58 7.08 -0.87
N ILE A 300 -24.53 6.14 -0.75
CA ILE A 300 -24.80 5.13 -1.79
C ILE A 300 -25.20 5.82 -3.09
N VAL A 301 -26.14 6.78 -3.04
CA VAL A 301 -26.60 7.50 -4.22
C VAL A 301 -25.45 8.28 -4.88
N ILE A 302 -24.64 8.99 -4.10
CA ILE A 302 -23.49 9.76 -4.62
C ILE A 302 -22.49 8.80 -5.28
N ALA A 303 -22.11 7.72 -4.61
CA ALA A 303 -21.17 6.73 -5.13
C ALA A 303 -21.67 6.16 -6.46
N VAL A 304 -22.89 5.63 -6.51
CA VAL A 304 -23.50 5.01 -7.71
C VAL A 304 -23.66 6.02 -8.84
N VAL A 305 -24.12 7.24 -8.55
CA VAL A 305 -24.35 8.25 -9.59
C VAL A 305 -23.03 8.70 -10.23
N ILE A 306 -22.01 8.97 -9.42
CA ILE A 306 -20.71 9.48 -9.89
C ILE A 306 -19.89 8.39 -10.57
N THR A 307 -19.94 7.15 -10.08
CA THR A 307 -19.04 6.09 -10.57
C THR A 307 -19.65 5.18 -11.62
N ILE A 308 -20.98 5.09 -11.71
CA ILE A 308 -21.66 4.15 -12.61
C ILE A 308 -22.62 4.88 -13.54
N VAL A 309 -23.62 5.58 -12.99
CA VAL A 309 -24.72 6.12 -13.80
C VAL A 309 -24.22 7.18 -14.81
N ILE A 310 -23.46 8.18 -14.35
CA ILE A 310 -23.00 9.25 -15.23
C ILE A 310 -21.97 8.74 -16.26
N PRO A 311 -20.94 7.94 -15.89
CA PRO A 311 -20.00 7.40 -16.86
C PRO A 311 -20.68 6.55 -17.95
N LEU A 312 -21.67 5.72 -17.58
CA LEU A 312 -22.45 4.94 -18.56
C LEU A 312 -23.28 5.84 -19.49
N ILE A 313 -23.94 6.88 -18.96
CA ILE A 313 -24.68 7.84 -19.80
C ILE A 313 -23.74 8.57 -20.76
N GLN A 314 -22.53 8.93 -20.31
CA GLN A 314 -21.55 9.59 -21.17
C GLN A 314 -21.00 8.64 -22.24
N LEU A 315 -20.81 7.36 -21.92
CA LEU A 315 -20.45 6.31 -22.88
C LEU A 315 -21.55 6.12 -23.94
N ILE A 316 -22.82 6.06 -23.56
CA ILE A 316 -23.96 5.99 -24.50
C ILE A 316 -23.96 7.22 -25.44
N LYS A 317 -23.59 8.39 -24.93
CA LYS A 317 -23.53 9.65 -25.67
C LYS A 317 -22.17 9.94 -26.30
N ILE A 318 -21.25 8.98 -26.36
CA ILE A 318 -19.87 9.19 -26.82
C ILE A 318 -19.78 9.84 -28.22
N LYS A 319 -20.73 9.55 -29.11
CA LYS A 319 -20.80 10.15 -30.46
C LYS A 319 -21.02 11.68 -30.44
N LYS A 320 -21.55 12.24 -29.35
CA LYS A 320 -21.76 13.69 -29.16
C LYS A 320 -20.57 14.37 -28.47
N CYS A 321 -19.55 13.61 -28.11
CA CYS A 321 -18.35 14.10 -27.45
C CYS A 321 -17.27 14.47 -28.49
N SER A 322 -16.40 15.39 -28.12
CA SER A 322 -15.20 15.72 -28.88
C SER A 322 -14.25 14.52 -28.92
N GLN A 323 -13.36 14.44 -29.90
CA GLN A 323 -12.40 13.33 -30.02
C GLN A 323 -11.55 13.15 -28.76
N LYS A 324 -11.14 14.26 -28.11
CA LYS A 324 -10.41 14.25 -26.84
C LYS A 324 -11.21 13.64 -25.69
N GLU A 325 -12.50 13.97 -25.62
CA GLU A 325 -13.42 13.36 -24.65
C GLU A 325 -13.65 11.87 -24.95
N GLN A 326 -13.85 11.50 -26.21
CA GLN A 326 -14.03 10.10 -26.63
C GLN A 326 -12.82 9.25 -26.23
N ALA A 327 -11.60 9.74 -26.49
CA ALA A 327 -10.37 9.07 -26.10
C ALA A 327 -10.32 8.79 -24.59
N PHE A 328 -10.65 9.80 -23.77
CA PHE A 328 -10.61 9.69 -22.31
C PHE A 328 -11.71 8.77 -21.76
N ILE A 329 -12.93 8.82 -22.33
CA ILE A 329 -14.03 7.91 -21.96
C ILE A 329 -13.66 6.45 -22.27
N LEU A 330 -13.06 6.20 -23.45
CA LEU A 330 -12.60 4.86 -23.82
C LEU A 330 -11.49 4.36 -22.91
N PHE A 331 -10.52 5.22 -22.57
CA PHE A 331 -9.50 4.89 -21.58
C PHE A 331 -10.15 4.48 -20.25
N GLY A 332 -11.10 5.27 -19.74
CA GLY A 332 -11.78 4.95 -18.49
C GLY A 332 -12.55 3.63 -18.54
N LEU A 333 -13.20 3.32 -19.66
CA LEU A 333 -13.86 2.03 -19.86
C LEU A 333 -12.88 0.85 -19.72
N PHE A 334 -11.76 0.89 -20.43
CA PHE A 334 -10.77 -0.20 -20.40
C PHE A 334 -10.02 -0.26 -19.07
N HIS A 335 -9.69 0.88 -18.47
CA HIS A 335 -9.08 0.96 -17.15
C HIS A 335 -9.97 0.29 -16.09
N ASN A 336 -11.24 0.69 -16.04
CA ASN A 336 -12.20 0.11 -15.09
C ASN A 336 -12.39 -1.39 -15.34
N ALA A 337 -12.45 -1.83 -16.60
CA ALA A 337 -12.56 -3.24 -16.93
C ALA A 337 -11.37 -4.05 -16.40
N VAL A 338 -10.14 -3.56 -16.58
CA VAL A 338 -8.93 -4.24 -16.08
C VAL A 338 -8.94 -4.36 -14.55
N ILE A 339 -9.22 -3.27 -13.84
CA ILE A 339 -9.24 -3.28 -12.37
C ILE A 339 -10.38 -4.16 -11.84
N ILE A 340 -11.59 -4.04 -12.40
CA ILE A 340 -12.72 -4.89 -12.00
C ILE A 340 -12.40 -6.37 -12.25
N MET A 341 -11.77 -6.72 -13.38
CA MET A 341 -11.33 -8.09 -13.63
C MET A 341 -10.31 -8.55 -12.58
N ALA A 342 -9.34 -7.71 -12.20
CA ALA A 342 -8.38 -8.03 -11.14
C ALA A 342 -9.08 -8.28 -9.79
N ILE A 343 -10.09 -7.48 -9.44
CA ILE A 343 -10.86 -7.67 -8.19
C ILE A 343 -11.66 -8.97 -8.25
N LEU A 344 -12.40 -9.19 -9.33
CA LEU A 344 -13.29 -10.33 -9.48
C LEU A 344 -12.54 -11.65 -9.60
N LEU A 345 -11.43 -11.67 -10.34
CA LEU A 345 -10.71 -12.89 -10.68
C LEU A 345 -9.49 -13.14 -9.80
N CYS A 346 -8.92 -12.12 -9.15
CA CYS A 346 -7.69 -12.27 -8.35
C CYS A 346 -7.89 -11.90 -6.87
N SER A 347 -9.14 -11.72 -6.42
CA SER A 347 -9.50 -11.39 -5.03
C SER A 347 -8.77 -10.18 -4.47
N MET A 348 -8.49 -9.18 -5.32
CA MET A 348 -7.89 -7.90 -4.91
C MET A 348 -8.93 -7.02 -4.19
N ASN A 349 -9.38 -7.47 -3.02
CA ASN A 349 -10.57 -6.97 -2.33
C ASN A 349 -10.33 -5.78 -1.38
N GLU A 350 -9.14 -5.18 -1.38
CA GLU A 350 -8.88 -3.99 -0.56
C GLU A 350 -9.50 -2.73 -1.18
N GLU A 351 -10.07 -1.84 -0.34
CA GLU A 351 -10.68 -0.57 -0.78
C GLU A 351 -9.74 0.25 -1.68
N ARG A 352 -8.44 0.25 -1.36
CA ARG A 352 -7.41 1.02 -2.05
C ARG A 352 -7.25 0.65 -3.53
N TYR A 353 -7.57 -0.57 -3.94
CA TYR A 353 -7.45 -1.00 -5.34
C TYR A 353 -8.51 -0.37 -6.25
N LEU A 354 -9.62 0.14 -5.68
CA LEU A 354 -10.69 0.81 -6.43
C LEU A 354 -10.46 2.30 -6.65
N LEU A 355 -9.51 2.92 -5.94
CA LEU A 355 -9.32 4.36 -5.97
C LEU A 355 -9.02 4.88 -7.39
N SER A 356 -8.26 4.13 -8.19
CA SER A 356 -7.96 4.50 -9.59
C SER A 356 -9.20 4.59 -10.46
N CYS A 357 -10.07 3.59 -10.41
CA CYS A 357 -11.37 3.58 -11.09
C CYS A 357 -12.24 4.78 -10.66
N ILE A 358 -12.29 5.04 -9.37
CA ILE A 358 -13.09 6.13 -8.81
C ILE A 358 -12.59 7.48 -9.32
N PHE A 359 -11.28 7.74 -9.32
CA PHE A 359 -10.73 8.98 -9.86
C PHE A 359 -11.01 9.18 -11.35
N VAL A 360 -10.82 8.13 -12.17
CA VAL A 360 -11.17 8.16 -13.60
C VAL A 360 -12.66 8.50 -13.77
N ASN A 361 -13.53 7.83 -13.02
CA ASN A 361 -14.96 8.07 -13.10
C ASN A 361 -15.38 9.47 -12.61
N ILE A 362 -14.72 10.01 -11.59
CA ILE A 362 -14.93 11.39 -11.13
C ILE A 362 -14.62 12.38 -12.25
N ILE A 363 -13.49 12.20 -12.96
CA ILE A 363 -13.10 13.08 -14.07
C ILE A 363 -14.13 13.02 -15.20
N ILE A 364 -14.53 11.81 -15.61
CA ILE A 364 -15.56 11.58 -16.62
C ILE A 364 -16.86 12.26 -16.19
N SER A 365 -17.33 11.98 -14.98
CA SER A 365 -18.57 12.52 -14.44
C SER A 365 -18.57 14.04 -14.30
N ALA A 366 -17.48 14.63 -13.81
CA ALA A 366 -17.33 16.08 -13.72
C ALA A 366 -17.43 16.73 -15.12
N ASN A 367 -16.79 16.15 -16.14
CA ASN A 367 -16.90 16.63 -17.52
C ASN A 367 -18.35 16.60 -18.01
N TYR A 368 -19.06 15.49 -17.78
CA TYR A 368 -20.45 15.35 -18.18
C TYR A 368 -21.37 16.34 -17.49
N ILE A 369 -21.25 16.49 -16.16
CA ILE A 369 -22.07 17.40 -15.37
C ILE A 369 -21.86 18.83 -15.87
N TYR A 370 -20.61 19.24 -16.02
CA TYR A 370 -20.28 20.60 -16.49
C TYR A 370 -20.81 20.88 -17.89
N LYS A 371 -20.70 19.92 -18.82
CA LYS A 371 -21.07 20.13 -20.23
C LYS A 371 -22.56 19.99 -20.50
N PHE A 372 -23.22 19.00 -19.91
CA PHE A 372 -24.59 18.61 -20.32
C PHE A 372 -25.66 18.95 -19.29
N LEU A 373 -25.31 19.05 -18.00
CA LEU A 373 -26.27 19.43 -16.96
C LEU A 373 -26.29 20.94 -16.71
N ALA A 374 -25.18 21.65 -16.94
CA ALA A 374 -25.12 23.10 -16.78
C ALA A 374 -26.02 23.88 -17.78
N ASP A 375 -26.37 23.26 -18.91
CA ASP A 375 -27.23 23.85 -19.96
C ASP A 375 -28.72 23.46 -19.82
N LYS A 376 -29.11 22.82 -18.70
CA LYS A 376 -30.51 22.48 -18.39
C LYS A 376 -31.28 23.69 -17.82
N SER A 377 -32.57 23.48 -17.49
CA SER A 377 -33.43 24.56 -16.98
C SER A 377 -32.80 25.24 -15.76
N ARG A 378 -32.96 26.57 -15.68
CA ARG A 378 -32.34 27.42 -14.64
C ARG A 378 -32.59 26.89 -13.23
N LYS A 379 -33.81 26.41 -12.95
CA LYS A 379 -34.21 25.84 -11.66
C LYS A 379 -33.36 24.60 -11.30
N ILE A 380 -33.24 23.64 -12.22
CA ILE A 380 -32.48 22.40 -11.98
C ILE A 380 -31.01 22.71 -11.68
N VAL A 381 -30.38 23.59 -12.48
CA VAL A 381 -28.98 23.96 -12.30
C VAL A 381 -28.75 24.66 -10.96
N SER A 382 -29.62 25.60 -10.58
CA SER A 382 -29.51 26.30 -9.30
C SER A 382 -29.72 25.35 -8.11
N THR A 383 -30.69 24.43 -8.18
CA THR A 383 -30.91 23.42 -7.13
C THR A 383 -29.70 22.48 -6.99
N ALA A 384 -29.18 21.96 -8.10
CA ALA A 384 -28.00 21.08 -8.09
C ALA A 384 -26.77 21.79 -7.51
N MET A 385 -26.59 23.07 -7.82
CA MET A 385 -25.50 23.87 -7.31
C MET A 385 -25.62 24.13 -5.80
N VAL A 386 -26.82 24.47 -5.30
CA VAL A 386 -27.07 24.62 -3.87
C VAL A 386 -26.79 23.31 -3.14
N LEU A 387 -27.29 22.18 -3.64
CA LEU A 387 -27.01 20.85 -3.08
C LEU A 387 -25.51 20.56 -3.06
N PHE A 388 -24.79 20.87 -4.14
CA PHE A 388 -23.34 20.70 -4.20
C PHE A 388 -22.62 21.53 -3.14
N VAL A 389 -22.99 22.80 -2.95
CA VAL A 389 -22.40 23.66 -1.91
C VAL A 389 -22.70 23.11 -0.52
N VAL A 390 -23.95 22.72 -0.24
CA VAL A 390 -24.36 22.16 1.06
C VAL A 390 -23.57 20.88 1.36
N LEU A 391 -23.44 19.97 0.38
CA LEU A 391 -22.64 18.77 0.53
C LEU A 391 -21.17 19.10 0.78
N CYS A 392 -20.57 20.00 -0.01
CA CYS A 392 -19.18 20.42 0.21
C CYS A 392 -18.96 20.97 1.62
N VAL A 393 -19.87 21.81 2.13
CA VAL A 393 -19.79 22.32 3.51
C VAL A 393 -19.93 21.20 4.53
N TYR A 394 -20.87 20.28 4.33
CA TYR A 394 -21.07 19.13 5.22
C TYR A 394 -19.84 18.22 5.31
N TYR A 395 -19.28 17.80 4.16
CA TYR A 395 -18.08 16.97 4.12
C TYR A 395 -16.86 17.72 4.67
N SER A 396 -16.70 19.01 4.36
CA SER A 396 -15.65 19.84 4.94
C SER A 396 -15.76 19.93 6.46
N ALA A 397 -16.97 20.10 7.01
CA ALA A 397 -17.17 20.12 8.46
C ALA A 397 -16.77 18.77 9.11
N ASN A 398 -17.14 17.64 8.49
CA ASN A 398 -16.72 16.32 8.95
C ASN A 398 -15.21 16.10 8.85
N LEU A 399 -14.54 16.70 7.86
CA LEU A 399 -13.09 16.65 7.73
C LEU A 399 -12.39 17.53 8.78
N ILE A 400 -12.91 18.72 9.06
CA ILE A 400 -12.36 19.59 10.12
C ILE A 400 -12.47 18.91 11.49
N LYS A 401 -13.57 18.20 11.77
CA LYS A 401 -13.80 17.53 13.06
C LYS A 401 -12.67 16.58 13.46
N VAL A 402 -12.02 15.89 12.51
CA VAL A 402 -10.90 15.00 12.87
C VAL A 402 -9.68 15.77 13.39
N SER A 403 -9.55 17.03 13.00
CA SER A 403 -8.52 17.95 13.48
C SER A 403 -8.82 18.57 14.84
N PHE A 404 -9.96 18.29 15.47
CA PHE A 404 -10.19 18.72 16.85
C PHE A 404 -9.18 18.01 17.76
N ASP A 405 -8.62 18.80 18.68
CA ASP A 405 -7.63 18.37 19.68
C ASP A 405 -6.40 17.68 19.07
N TRP A 406 -6.01 18.10 17.86
CA TRP A 406 -4.90 17.46 17.13
C TRP A 406 -3.55 17.62 17.86
N LYS A 407 -3.38 18.67 18.67
CA LYS A 407 -2.13 18.89 19.41
C LYS A 407 -2.00 17.88 20.53
N GLU A 408 -3.08 17.70 21.29
CA GLU A 408 -3.21 16.74 22.37
C GLU A 408 -3.00 15.31 21.84
N LYS A 409 -3.59 14.98 20.69
CA LYS A 409 -3.37 13.70 20.00
C LYS A 409 -1.92 13.52 19.57
N TYR A 410 -1.31 14.55 18.98
CA TYR A 410 0.09 14.52 18.54
C TYR A 410 1.03 14.33 19.74
N GLU A 411 0.82 15.09 20.81
CA GLU A 411 1.59 15.02 22.05
C GLU A 411 1.45 13.66 22.72
N ALA A 412 0.24 13.11 22.79
CA ALA A 412 -0.01 11.78 23.34
C ALA A 412 0.79 10.68 22.61
N VAL A 413 0.78 10.68 21.27
CA VAL A 413 1.52 9.68 20.48
C VAL A 413 3.02 9.92 20.57
N ALA A 414 3.48 11.17 20.49
CA ALA A 414 4.89 11.51 20.63
C ALA A 414 5.45 11.19 22.03
N GLN A 415 4.60 11.19 23.06
CA GLN A 415 4.99 10.88 24.43
C GLN A 415 5.55 9.46 24.57
N ILE A 416 5.10 8.50 23.75
CA ILE A 416 5.66 7.13 23.72
C ILE A 416 7.16 7.23 23.45
N SER A 417 7.54 7.87 22.35
CA SER A 417 8.92 8.07 21.95
C SER A 417 9.74 8.88 22.95
N ILE A 418 9.16 9.91 23.56
CA ILE A 418 9.82 10.71 24.61
C ILE A 418 10.11 9.87 25.84
N GLU A 419 9.15 9.07 26.29
CA GLU A 419 9.30 8.19 27.45
C GLU A 419 10.39 7.13 27.21
N LEU A 420 10.45 6.56 26.01
CA LEU A 420 11.50 5.62 25.62
C LEU A 420 12.90 6.28 25.68
N MET A 421 13.05 7.48 25.13
CA MET A 421 14.32 8.22 25.18
C MET A 421 14.71 8.58 26.61
N ASN A 422 13.76 9.00 27.46
CA ASN A 422 14.01 9.34 28.87
C ASN A 422 14.55 8.15 29.68
N ARG A 423 14.20 6.92 29.27
CA ARG A 423 14.67 5.67 29.89
C ARG A 423 16.02 5.19 29.33
N GLY A 424 16.59 5.92 28.37
CA GLY A 424 17.84 5.59 27.70
C GLY A 424 17.71 4.45 26.69
N ILE A 425 16.52 4.27 26.09
CA ILE A 425 16.27 3.24 25.07
C ILE A 425 16.69 3.78 23.70
N HIS A 426 17.48 3.01 22.98
CA HIS A 426 18.02 3.39 21.66
C HIS A 426 17.55 2.49 20.51
N SER A 427 17.13 1.26 20.83
CA SER A 427 16.57 0.29 19.88
C SER A 427 15.16 -0.14 20.32
N VAL A 428 14.20 -0.08 19.39
CA VAL A 428 12.80 -0.46 19.62
C VAL A 428 12.39 -1.57 18.67
N TYR A 429 11.82 -2.63 19.23
CA TYR A 429 11.24 -3.75 18.52
C TYR A 429 9.73 -3.80 18.78
N GLY A 430 8.95 -4.19 17.78
CA GLY A 430 7.50 -4.36 17.90
C GLY A 430 6.93 -4.86 16.60
N THR A 431 5.63 -5.12 16.53
CA THR A 431 5.01 -5.48 15.25
C THR A 431 5.08 -4.31 14.27
N TYR A 432 4.88 -4.60 12.97
CA TYR A 432 5.05 -3.62 11.88
C TYR A 432 4.41 -2.29 12.21
N TRP A 433 3.14 -2.27 12.67
CA TRP A 433 2.36 -1.07 12.94
C TRP A 433 2.79 -0.26 14.17
N VAL A 434 3.46 -0.90 15.14
CA VAL A 434 3.84 -0.27 16.41
C VAL A 434 5.27 0.24 16.40
N ALA A 435 6.19 -0.46 15.72
CA ALA A 435 7.61 -0.17 15.78
C ALA A 435 7.98 1.16 15.08
N TYR A 436 7.72 1.25 13.78
CA TYR A 436 8.28 2.28 12.90
C TYR A 436 7.83 3.73 13.16
N PRO A 437 6.63 4.02 13.70
CA PRO A 437 6.29 5.38 14.10
C PRO A 437 7.30 6.00 15.07
N ASN A 438 7.94 5.22 15.93
CA ASN A 438 8.90 5.76 16.91
C ASN A 438 10.14 6.39 16.25
N GLU A 439 10.56 5.91 15.07
CA GLU A 439 11.71 6.45 14.36
C GLU A 439 11.44 7.87 13.84
N ILE A 440 10.21 8.14 13.38
CA ILE A 440 9.88 9.47 12.83
C ILE A 440 9.62 10.52 13.92
N TYR A 441 9.00 10.13 15.04
CA TYR A 441 8.73 11.05 16.15
C TYR A 441 10.02 11.46 16.85
N THR A 442 11.04 10.59 16.85
CA THR A 442 12.37 10.88 17.41
C THR A 442 13.36 11.46 16.41
N ASN A 443 13.00 11.60 15.13
CA ASN A 443 13.95 11.92 14.05
C ASN A 443 15.18 11.00 14.06
N SER A 444 14.94 9.68 14.14
CA SER A 444 15.93 8.61 14.14
C SER A 444 16.89 8.56 15.34
N GLN A 445 16.59 9.26 16.44
CA GLN A 445 17.34 9.07 17.69
C GLN A 445 17.07 7.68 18.29
N ILE A 446 15.87 7.14 18.05
CA ILE A 446 15.54 5.74 18.28
C ILE A 446 15.56 5.02 16.93
N LYS A 447 16.23 3.87 16.90
CA LYS A 447 16.19 2.94 15.77
C LYS A 447 15.05 1.95 15.98
N ALA A 448 14.16 1.83 15.00
CA ALA A 448 13.01 0.94 15.09
C ALA A 448 13.10 -0.22 14.09
N ALA A 449 12.84 -1.42 14.58
CA ALA A 449 12.79 -2.65 13.81
C ALA A 449 11.47 -3.38 14.06
N ALA A 450 10.90 -3.94 13.00
CA ALA A 450 9.66 -4.69 13.12
C ALA A 450 9.99 -6.17 13.33
N VAL A 451 9.19 -6.84 14.14
CA VAL A 451 9.24 -8.28 14.35
C VAL A 451 7.89 -8.89 14.02
N ARG A 452 7.92 -10.12 13.52
CA ARG A 452 6.76 -11.01 13.44
C ARG A 452 6.86 -11.96 14.62
N ILE A 453 5.80 -12.06 15.38
CA ILE A 453 5.72 -12.98 16.49
C ILE A 453 5.23 -14.30 15.91
N SER A 454 6.09 -15.32 15.93
CA SER A 454 5.74 -16.69 15.53
C SER A 454 5.36 -17.50 16.77
N SER A 455 4.93 -18.75 16.59
CA SER A 455 4.62 -19.69 17.68
C SER A 455 5.84 -20.18 18.46
N ALA A 456 7.07 -19.96 17.98
CA ALA A 456 8.27 -20.43 18.68
C ALA A 456 9.28 -19.31 19.00
N SER A 457 9.25 -18.21 18.25
CA SER A 457 10.25 -17.14 18.28
C SER A 457 9.72 -15.75 17.86
N LEU A 458 10.53 -14.72 18.08
CA LEU A 458 10.38 -13.39 17.46
C LEU A 458 11.24 -13.31 16.19
N VAL A 459 10.57 -13.36 15.04
CA VAL A 459 11.22 -13.35 13.72
C VAL A 459 11.40 -11.92 13.23
N LYS A 460 12.56 -11.59 12.69
CA LYS A 460 12.86 -10.28 12.07
C LYS A 460 11.94 -10.04 10.88
N PHE A 461 11.26 -8.88 10.84
CA PHE A 461 10.43 -8.48 9.70
C PHE A 461 11.18 -7.51 8.80
N TYR A 462 11.51 -8.00 7.60
CA TYR A 462 12.31 -7.27 6.62
C TYR A 462 11.48 -6.52 5.56
N GLY A 463 10.16 -6.55 5.60
CA GLY A 463 9.36 -5.77 4.65
C GLY A 463 9.53 -4.26 4.86
N GLN A 464 9.84 -3.53 3.77
CA GLN A 464 9.91 -2.05 3.77
C GLN A 464 10.95 -1.48 4.73
N THR A 465 12.10 -2.15 4.84
CA THR A 465 13.19 -1.73 5.73
C THR A 465 14.55 -2.11 5.19
N ASP A 466 15.56 -1.36 5.64
CA ASP A 466 16.96 -1.72 5.50
C ASP A 466 17.38 -2.81 6.50
N ASP A 467 18.19 -3.79 6.10
CA ASP A 467 18.70 -4.86 6.99
C ASP A 467 19.42 -4.32 8.23
N SER A 468 20.08 -3.17 8.09
CA SER A 468 20.81 -2.54 9.19
C SER A 468 19.94 -2.17 10.37
N VAL A 469 18.60 -2.20 10.24
CA VAL A 469 17.72 -2.01 11.41
C VAL A 469 17.89 -3.11 12.47
N PHE A 470 18.51 -4.23 12.11
CA PHE A 470 18.83 -5.34 13.02
C PHE A 470 20.31 -5.42 13.41
N ASP A 471 21.15 -4.46 13.00
CA ASP A 471 22.53 -4.38 13.52
C ASP A 471 22.51 -4.10 15.04
N TYR A 472 23.27 -4.89 15.80
CA TYR A 472 23.41 -4.71 17.25
C TYR A 472 23.87 -3.30 17.63
N LYS A 473 23.28 -2.75 18.69
CA LYS A 473 23.68 -1.46 19.26
C LYS A 473 23.88 -1.57 20.77
N ASP A 474 24.98 -1.01 21.24
CA ASP A 474 25.19 -0.88 22.68
C ASP A 474 24.10 -0.01 23.32
N GLY A 475 23.51 -0.51 24.41
CA GLY A 475 22.53 0.20 25.21
C GLY A 475 21.23 -0.57 25.41
N LYS A 476 20.28 0.05 26.10
CA LYS A 476 18.98 -0.56 26.35
C LYS A 476 18.15 -0.64 25.08
N SER A 477 17.45 -1.75 24.91
CA SER A 477 16.40 -1.91 23.91
C SER A 477 15.05 -2.19 24.56
N CYS A 478 13.97 -2.13 23.78
CA CYS A 478 12.68 -2.60 24.24
C CYS A 478 11.89 -3.37 23.19
N LEU A 479 10.97 -4.21 23.67
CA LEU A 479 9.88 -4.79 22.89
C LEU A 479 8.56 -4.09 23.27
N ILE A 480 7.81 -3.64 22.28
CA ILE A 480 6.50 -2.99 22.46
C ILE A 480 5.41 -3.89 21.86
N LEU A 481 4.41 -4.20 22.67
CA LEU A 481 3.23 -4.96 22.28
C LEU A 481 1.95 -4.15 22.60
N THR A 482 0.93 -4.28 21.77
CA THR A 482 -0.44 -3.90 22.15
C THR A 482 -0.98 -4.88 23.20
N ALA A 483 -1.98 -4.47 23.98
CA ALA A 483 -2.61 -5.37 24.95
C ALA A 483 -3.26 -6.58 24.25
N LYS A 484 -3.89 -6.36 23.09
CA LYS A 484 -4.42 -7.45 22.26
C LYS A 484 -3.34 -8.43 21.83
N GLU A 485 -2.21 -7.95 21.31
CA GLU A 485 -1.08 -8.80 20.95
C GLU A 485 -0.61 -9.61 22.15
N PHE A 486 -0.40 -8.95 23.29
CA PHE A 486 -0.03 -9.64 24.53
C PHE A 486 -1.02 -10.75 24.91
N ASP A 487 -2.32 -10.47 24.92
CA ASP A 487 -3.37 -11.44 25.27
C ASP A 487 -3.40 -12.62 24.29
N ASP A 488 -3.33 -12.36 22.98
CA ASP A 488 -3.29 -13.39 21.93
C ASP A 488 -2.12 -14.37 22.16
N TYR A 489 -0.96 -13.86 22.59
CA TYR A 489 0.22 -14.70 22.86
C TYR A 489 0.21 -15.36 24.23
N VAL A 490 -0.28 -14.72 25.28
CA VAL A 490 -0.45 -15.38 26.59
C VAL A 490 -1.38 -16.57 26.45
N ASN A 491 -2.46 -16.44 25.67
CA ASN A 491 -3.35 -17.56 25.36
C ASN A 491 -2.65 -18.69 24.61
N THR A 492 -1.66 -18.37 23.77
CA THR A 492 -0.87 -19.35 23.00
C THR A 492 0.16 -20.06 23.89
N TYR A 493 0.82 -19.34 24.79
CA TYR A 493 1.99 -19.83 25.53
C TYR A 493 1.73 -20.21 26.99
N GLY A 494 0.61 -19.77 27.57
CA GLY A 494 0.31 -19.89 28.99
C GLY A 494 1.18 -19.02 29.90
N VAL A 495 2.09 -18.20 29.36
CA VAL A 495 3.06 -17.36 30.08
C VAL A 495 3.30 -16.04 29.35
N ASP A 496 4.00 -15.11 30.00
CA ASP A 496 4.40 -13.84 29.38
C ASP A 496 5.28 -14.11 28.14
N PRO A 497 4.85 -13.69 26.94
CA PRO A 497 5.54 -13.99 25.69
C PRO A 497 6.89 -13.26 25.59
N ALA A 498 7.02 -12.07 26.15
CA ALA A 498 8.27 -11.32 26.08
C ALA A 498 9.34 -11.98 26.97
N GLU A 499 8.95 -12.47 28.16
CA GLU A 499 9.84 -13.24 29.02
C GLU A 499 10.24 -14.57 28.39
N LYS A 500 9.27 -15.30 27.82
CA LYS A 500 9.50 -16.61 27.20
C LYS A 500 10.39 -16.53 25.95
N LEU A 501 10.12 -15.56 25.07
CA LEU A 501 10.76 -15.50 23.75
C LEU A 501 12.06 -14.70 23.74
N VAL A 502 12.23 -13.74 24.65
CA VAL A 502 13.37 -12.82 24.66
C VAL A 502 14.20 -12.94 25.94
N GLY A 503 13.62 -13.45 27.02
CA GLY A 503 14.23 -13.51 28.35
C GLY A 503 13.71 -12.42 29.29
N LYS A 504 14.25 -12.39 30.50
CA LYS A 504 13.72 -11.54 31.58
C LYS A 504 14.01 -10.03 31.32
N PRO A 505 13.00 -9.17 31.29
CA PRO A 505 13.18 -7.72 31.18
C PRO A 505 13.77 -7.13 32.47
N VAL A 506 14.50 -6.03 32.34
CA VAL A 506 14.95 -5.23 33.51
C VAL A 506 13.83 -4.33 34.04
N GLU A 507 12.85 -4.01 33.19
CA GLU A 507 11.72 -3.17 33.54
C GLU A 507 10.54 -3.45 32.61
N VAL A 508 9.31 -3.41 33.15
CA VAL A 508 8.07 -3.48 32.38
C VAL A 508 7.16 -2.35 32.81
N PHE A 509 6.62 -1.62 31.84
CA PHE A 509 5.62 -0.58 32.10
C PHE A 509 4.58 -0.54 30.99
N ALA A 510 3.43 0.06 31.27
CA ALA A 510 2.37 0.24 30.28
C ALA A 510 2.09 1.72 30.07
N MET A 511 1.74 2.06 28.83
CA MET A 511 1.23 3.38 28.47
C MET A 511 -0.19 3.23 27.94
N GLU A 512 -1.11 4.03 28.46
CA GLU A 512 -2.52 3.97 28.09
C GLU A 512 -3.01 5.34 27.65
N ASN A 513 -3.61 5.38 26.46
CA ASN A 513 -4.22 6.59 25.91
C ASN A 513 -5.23 6.24 24.82
N GLU A 514 -6.41 6.87 24.84
CA GLU A 514 -7.44 6.69 23.81
C GLU A 514 -6.94 7.01 22.39
N CYS A 515 -5.96 7.90 22.23
CA CYS A 515 -5.39 8.26 20.93
C CYS A 515 -4.67 7.09 20.24
N TYR A 516 -4.22 6.09 21.00
CA TYR A 516 -3.50 4.94 20.47
C TYR A 516 -4.39 4.02 19.64
N LYS A 517 -5.69 3.99 19.95
CA LYS A 517 -6.66 3.10 19.29
C LYS A 517 -6.74 3.33 17.79
N GLU A 518 -6.58 4.58 17.35
CA GLU A 518 -6.63 4.92 15.94
C GLU A 518 -5.39 4.45 15.16
N LEU A 519 -4.22 4.47 15.79
CA LEU A 519 -2.94 4.09 15.19
C LEU A 519 -2.65 2.60 15.29
N PHE A 520 -2.85 2.03 16.48
CA PHE A 520 -2.41 0.68 16.82
C PHE A 520 -3.58 -0.31 16.97
N GLY A 521 -4.83 0.18 16.89
CA GLY A 521 -6.03 -0.64 17.11
C GLY A 521 -6.34 -0.92 18.59
N ASP A 522 -5.51 -0.40 19.50
CA ASP A 522 -5.59 -0.63 20.95
C ASP A 522 -5.28 0.66 21.73
N THR A 523 -5.81 0.80 22.94
CA THR A 523 -5.57 1.96 23.82
C THR A 523 -4.37 1.76 24.74
N LYS A 524 -3.89 0.51 24.89
CA LYS A 524 -2.80 0.18 25.81
C LYS A 524 -1.63 -0.47 25.08
N LEU A 525 -0.44 0.05 25.38
CA LEU A 525 0.84 -0.50 24.97
C LEU A 525 1.59 -1.03 26.19
N ILE A 526 2.18 -2.21 26.08
CA ILE A 526 3.02 -2.86 27.08
C ILE A 526 4.46 -2.82 26.57
N ILE A 527 5.37 -2.27 27.37
CA ILE A 527 6.76 -2.03 27.01
C ILE A 527 7.65 -2.85 27.94
N TYR A 528 8.46 -3.73 27.33
CA TYR A 528 9.45 -4.57 27.99
C TYR A 528 10.84 -4.03 27.70
N VAL A 529 11.54 -3.57 28.73
CA VAL A 529 12.88 -2.98 28.61
C VAL A 529 13.93 -4.02 28.95
N TYR A 530 15.00 -4.07 28.15
CA TYR A 530 16.14 -4.96 28.34
C TYR A 530 17.42 -4.15 28.57
N SER A 531 18.39 -4.75 29.26
CA SER A 531 19.68 -4.12 29.58
C SER A 531 20.56 -3.84 28.35
N ASP A 532 20.32 -4.61 27.29
CA ASP A 532 21.11 -4.76 26.08
C ASP A 532 20.17 -4.83 24.86
N ASP A 533 20.73 -4.87 23.66
CA ASP A 533 19.97 -4.98 22.43
C ASP A 533 19.49 -6.42 22.20
N ILE A 534 18.18 -6.60 22.02
CA ILE A 534 17.58 -7.92 21.85
C ILE A 534 17.68 -8.45 20.41
N CYS A 535 18.29 -7.72 19.47
CA CYS A 535 18.43 -8.17 18.07
C CYS A 535 19.05 -9.57 17.94
N ASP A 536 20.01 -9.92 18.79
CA ASP A 536 20.72 -11.20 18.77
C ASP A 536 19.86 -12.36 19.27
N ARG A 537 18.70 -12.05 19.85
CA ARG A 537 17.68 -13.01 20.30
C ARG A 537 16.54 -13.14 19.30
N LEU A 538 16.54 -12.32 18.25
CA LEU A 538 15.58 -12.39 17.16
C LEU A 538 16.07 -13.37 16.10
N THR A 539 15.13 -14.06 15.50
CA THR A 539 15.38 -15.12 14.53
C THR A 539 15.14 -14.66 13.10
N ASP A 540 15.74 -15.33 12.12
CA ASP A 540 15.66 -14.94 10.70
C ASP A 540 14.63 -15.77 9.90
N GLY A 541 14.04 -16.78 10.52
CA GLY A 541 13.14 -17.73 9.87
C GLY A 541 13.88 -18.49 8.78
N LEU A 542 13.25 -18.66 7.62
CA LEU A 542 13.90 -19.30 6.46
C LEU A 542 14.83 -18.39 5.67
N ARG A 543 15.08 -17.15 6.12
CA ARG A 543 15.82 -16.16 5.31
C ARG A 543 17.31 -16.48 5.21
N ASP A 544 17.92 -16.80 6.33
CA ASP A 544 19.35 -17.14 6.42
C ASP A 544 19.62 -18.61 6.07
N GLY A 545 18.54 -19.37 5.82
CA GLY A 545 18.59 -20.79 5.50
C GLY A 545 18.94 -21.65 6.70
N ILE A 546 18.85 -21.15 7.95
CA ILE A 546 19.18 -21.93 9.15
C ILE A 546 18.07 -21.75 10.18
N LEU A 547 17.40 -22.84 10.51
CA LEU A 547 16.47 -22.90 11.62
C LEU A 547 17.21 -23.36 12.87
N SER A 548 17.37 -22.43 13.79
CA SER A 548 17.87 -22.67 15.13
C SER A 548 16.80 -23.34 16.01
N PRO A 549 17.21 -23.95 17.14
CA PRO A 549 16.29 -24.47 18.16
C PRO A 549 15.22 -23.45 18.58
N LEU A 550 15.59 -22.17 18.66
CA LEU A 550 14.68 -21.10 19.06
C LEU A 550 13.51 -20.93 18.09
N GLU A 551 13.67 -21.33 16.82
CA GLU A 551 12.66 -21.19 15.76
C GLU A 551 11.72 -22.38 15.64
N LEU A 552 11.99 -23.42 16.43
CA LEU A 552 11.26 -24.67 16.40
C LEU A 552 10.49 -24.85 17.71
N ASP A 553 9.29 -25.40 17.58
CA ASP A 553 8.42 -25.79 18.68
C ASP A 553 8.55 -27.29 18.94
N PHE A 554 8.19 -27.73 20.15
CA PHE A 554 8.28 -29.12 20.55
C PHE A 554 7.18 -29.49 21.55
N ASN A 555 6.80 -30.76 21.60
CA ASN A 555 5.80 -31.24 22.54
C ASN A 555 6.35 -31.42 23.96
N GLU A 556 5.52 -31.87 24.89
CA GLU A 556 5.88 -32.10 26.30
C GLU A 556 6.98 -33.15 26.53
N CYS A 557 7.39 -33.88 25.49
CA CYS A 557 8.46 -34.88 25.52
C CYS A 557 9.79 -34.33 25.00
N GLY A 558 9.99 -33.02 25.03
CA GLY A 558 11.25 -32.36 24.69
C GLY A 558 11.67 -31.27 25.66
N GLU A 559 12.93 -30.85 25.57
CA GLU A 559 13.50 -29.70 26.27
C GLU A 559 14.37 -28.89 25.31
N ARG A 560 14.35 -27.55 25.40
CA ARG A 560 15.08 -26.65 24.50
C ARG A 560 16.04 -25.73 25.25
N THR A 561 17.26 -25.63 24.73
CA THR A 561 18.21 -24.53 24.97
C THR A 561 18.31 -23.66 23.71
N SER A 562 19.12 -22.60 23.74
CA SER A 562 19.41 -21.81 22.54
C SER A 562 20.17 -22.60 21.47
N GLU A 563 20.82 -23.71 21.84
CA GLU A 563 21.72 -24.47 20.96
C GLU A 563 21.21 -25.87 20.61
N VAL A 564 20.30 -26.44 21.39
CA VAL A 564 19.80 -27.80 21.19
C VAL A 564 18.34 -27.95 21.60
N ILE A 565 17.57 -28.73 20.83
CA ILE A 565 16.33 -29.38 21.29
C ILE A 565 16.63 -30.84 21.60
N THR A 566 16.39 -31.26 22.84
CA THR A 566 16.52 -32.64 23.30
C THR A 566 15.14 -33.29 23.26
N LEU A 567 15.00 -34.42 22.58
CA LEU A 567 13.75 -35.16 22.44
C LEU A 567 13.86 -36.52 23.15
N LEU A 568 12.93 -36.79 24.05
CA LEU A 568 12.74 -38.11 24.67
C LEU A 568 11.85 -38.99 23.78
N ASN A 569 11.60 -40.23 24.17
CA ASN A 569 10.65 -41.11 23.47
C ASN A 569 9.26 -40.43 23.40
N GLY A 570 8.68 -40.36 22.20
CA GLY A 570 7.46 -39.63 21.88
C GLY A 570 7.68 -38.14 21.60
N GLY A 571 8.92 -37.67 21.64
CA GLY A 571 9.32 -36.28 21.39
C GLY A 571 9.10 -35.87 19.94
N ILE A 572 8.48 -34.72 19.75
CA ILE A 572 8.23 -34.13 18.43
C ILE A 572 8.82 -32.72 18.42
N VAL A 573 9.53 -32.38 17.36
CA VAL A 573 9.88 -31.00 17.02
C VAL A 573 9.30 -30.64 15.65
N HIS A 574 8.83 -29.40 15.52
CA HIS A 574 8.24 -28.88 14.28
C HIS A 574 8.35 -27.36 14.20
N GLY A 575 8.09 -26.79 13.02
CA GLY A 575 8.24 -25.35 12.76
C GLY A 575 9.03 -25.08 11.48
N PRO A 576 9.24 -23.82 11.08
CA PRO A 576 8.95 -22.58 11.82
C PRO A 576 7.58 -21.96 11.46
N TYR A 577 6.72 -22.67 10.73
CA TYR A 577 5.47 -22.11 10.19
C TYR A 577 5.70 -20.91 9.25
N ALA A 578 6.74 -21.00 8.42
CA ALA A 578 7.15 -19.91 7.53
C ALA A 578 6.58 -20.07 6.11
N THR A 579 6.65 -18.99 5.32
CA THR A 579 6.39 -19.06 3.89
C THR A 579 7.68 -19.46 3.16
N ILE A 580 7.60 -20.44 2.26
CA ILE A 580 8.69 -20.81 1.35
C ILE A 580 8.26 -20.58 -0.10
N ASN A 581 9.20 -20.12 -0.93
CA ASN A 581 8.96 -19.86 -2.35
C ASN A 581 9.04 -21.17 -3.16
N PRO A 582 8.47 -21.20 -4.38
CA PRO A 582 8.68 -22.33 -5.28
C PRO A 582 10.17 -22.50 -5.61
N GLY A 583 10.64 -23.74 -5.63
CA GLY A 583 12.04 -24.06 -5.91
C GLY A 583 12.42 -25.45 -5.41
N ASP A 584 13.66 -25.82 -5.70
CA ASP A 584 14.29 -27.03 -5.20
C ASP A 584 15.30 -26.65 -4.11
N TYR A 585 15.27 -27.39 -3.01
CA TYR A 585 16.02 -27.10 -1.80
C TYR A 585 16.75 -28.35 -1.30
N ILE A 586 17.85 -28.13 -0.59
CA ILE A 586 18.51 -29.13 0.24
C ILE A 586 18.15 -28.80 1.69
N VAL A 587 17.57 -29.77 2.38
CA VAL A 587 17.26 -29.66 3.80
C VAL A 587 18.20 -30.57 4.57
N LYS A 588 18.90 -30.03 5.57
CA LYS A 588 19.86 -30.76 6.40
C LYS A 588 19.51 -30.61 7.87
N TYR A 589 19.21 -31.71 8.55
CA TYR A 589 19.05 -31.74 10.00
C TYR A 589 20.41 -32.10 10.60
N GLU A 590 20.87 -31.36 11.61
CA GLU A 590 22.12 -31.64 12.32
C GLU A 590 21.85 -31.94 13.78
N GLY A 591 22.47 -32.98 14.33
CA GLY A 591 22.12 -33.46 15.66
C GLY A 591 22.96 -34.63 16.17
N GLU A 592 22.41 -35.36 17.12
CA GLU A 592 22.94 -36.61 17.68
C GLU A 592 21.80 -37.64 17.75
N LYS A 593 22.09 -38.87 17.32
CA LYS A 593 21.18 -40.03 17.27
C LYS A 593 19.96 -39.84 16.35
N LEU A 594 20.15 -39.19 15.20
CA LEU A 594 19.09 -38.89 14.24
C LEU A 594 18.70 -40.07 13.32
N SER A 595 19.50 -41.13 13.24
CA SER A 595 19.36 -42.19 12.22
C SER A 595 18.04 -42.96 12.29
N GLU A 596 17.47 -43.08 13.49
CA GLU A 596 16.23 -43.80 13.75
C GLU A 596 15.02 -42.86 13.95
N CYS A 597 15.19 -41.56 13.76
CA CYS A 597 14.07 -40.61 13.83
C CYS A 597 13.20 -40.68 12.57
N GLU A 598 11.91 -40.41 12.75
CA GLU A 598 11.03 -40.10 11.62
C GLU A 598 11.09 -38.61 11.31
N TYR A 599 10.97 -38.25 10.04
CA TYR A 599 11.04 -36.86 9.58
C TYR A 599 10.06 -36.65 8.43
N TYR A 600 9.46 -35.46 8.40
CA TYR A 600 8.47 -35.09 7.39
C TYR A 600 8.59 -33.59 7.10
N VAL A 601 8.37 -33.20 5.85
CA VAL A 601 8.15 -31.79 5.49
C VAL A 601 6.68 -31.64 5.10
N TYR A 602 5.98 -30.73 5.76
CA TYR A 602 4.53 -30.62 5.65
C TYR A 602 4.06 -29.16 5.71
N SER A 603 2.90 -28.90 5.11
CA SER A 603 2.16 -27.64 5.21
C SER A 603 0.69 -27.99 5.39
N GLU A 604 0.06 -27.36 6.38
CA GLU A 604 -1.36 -27.57 6.69
C GLU A 604 -2.25 -27.03 5.58
N SER A 605 -1.87 -25.88 5.02
CA SER A 605 -2.64 -25.21 3.98
C SER A 605 -2.35 -25.73 2.57
N ASN A 606 -1.17 -26.33 2.32
CA ASN A 606 -0.66 -26.60 0.97
C ASN A 606 0.10 -27.93 0.82
N SER A 607 -0.25 -28.99 1.56
CA SER A 607 0.46 -30.29 1.54
C SER A 607 0.74 -30.87 0.15
N THR A 608 -0.17 -30.70 -0.82
CA THR A 608 0.01 -31.18 -2.21
C THR A 608 1.11 -30.50 -3.02
N LYS A 609 1.69 -29.41 -2.50
CA LYS A 609 2.77 -28.65 -3.17
C LYS A 609 4.15 -28.97 -2.61
N VAL A 610 4.25 -29.87 -1.64
CA VAL A 610 5.49 -30.22 -0.95
C VAL A 610 5.82 -31.66 -1.31
N ASP A 611 6.97 -31.88 -1.95
CA ASP A 611 7.51 -33.20 -2.23
C ASP A 611 8.94 -33.28 -1.69
N PHE A 612 9.34 -34.41 -1.12
CA PHE A 612 10.69 -34.56 -0.60
C PHE A 612 11.21 -36.00 -0.71
N GLU A 613 12.52 -36.11 -0.91
CA GLU A 613 13.24 -37.38 -0.99
C GLU A 613 14.45 -37.34 -0.06
N VAL A 614 14.64 -38.39 0.72
CA VAL A 614 15.80 -38.52 1.62
C VAL A 614 16.99 -39.00 0.84
N VAL A 615 18.09 -38.27 0.93
CA VAL A 615 19.36 -38.62 0.30
C VAL A 615 20.27 -39.37 1.26
N GLU A 616 20.32 -38.93 2.51
CA GLU A 616 21.21 -39.49 3.53
C GLU A 616 20.55 -39.38 4.91
N ALA A 617 20.68 -40.42 5.73
CA ALA A 617 20.29 -40.39 7.14
C ALA A 617 21.30 -41.20 7.96
N ASN A 618 21.91 -40.55 8.95
CA ASN A 618 22.85 -41.15 9.89
C ASN A 618 22.66 -40.50 11.28
N ASP A 619 23.42 -40.95 12.29
CA ASP A 619 23.25 -40.47 13.66
C ASP A 619 23.46 -38.96 13.84
N ASN A 620 24.22 -38.31 12.98
CA ASN A 620 24.56 -36.90 13.13
C ASN A 620 23.84 -36.00 12.13
N THR A 621 23.31 -36.56 11.03
CA THR A 621 22.79 -35.78 9.92
C THR A 621 21.70 -36.51 9.15
N ILE A 622 20.66 -35.78 8.77
CA ILE A 622 19.67 -36.19 7.76
C ILE A 622 19.69 -35.15 6.63
N ILE A 623 19.80 -35.59 5.37
CA ILE A 623 19.79 -34.75 4.17
C ILE A 623 18.60 -35.15 3.30
N MET A 624 17.79 -34.16 2.92
CA MET A 624 16.64 -34.33 2.04
C MET A 624 16.71 -33.36 0.86
N ASN A 625 16.23 -33.82 -0.29
CA ASN A 625 15.87 -32.98 -1.42
C ASN A 625 14.42 -32.58 -1.26
N LEU A 626 14.13 -31.29 -1.20
CA LEU A 626 12.79 -30.75 -1.06
C LEU A 626 12.41 -30.01 -2.34
N SER A 627 11.26 -30.33 -2.93
CA SER A 627 10.72 -29.63 -4.10
C SER A 627 9.40 -28.95 -3.73
N ILE A 628 9.33 -27.64 -3.96
CA ILE A 628 8.16 -26.81 -3.65
C ILE A 628 7.50 -26.36 -4.96
N ASN A 629 6.33 -26.93 -5.24
CA ASN A 629 5.53 -26.70 -6.44
C ASN A 629 4.54 -25.54 -6.26
N GLY A 630 5.08 -24.33 -6.06
CA GLY A 630 4.32 -23.10 -5.83
C GLY A 630 4.67 -22.44 -4.49
N ALA A 631 4.21 -21.22 -4.23
CA ALA A 631 4.39 -20.66 -2.89
C ALA A 631 3.60 -21.49 -1.86
N VAL A 632 4.26 -21.85 -0.77
CA VAL A 632 3.71 -22.61 0.35
C VAL A 632 3.77 -21.72 1.59
N GLU A 633 2.61 -21.46 2.18
CA GLU A 633 2.51 -20.85 3.51
C GLU A 633 2.67 -21.95 4.57
N ASP A 634 2.99 -21.58 5.81
CA ASP A 634 3.04 -22.48 6.98
C ASP A 634 3.91 -23.76 6.87
N ILE A 635 5.00 -23.73 6.10
CA ILE A 635 5.88 -24.91 6.00
C ILE A 635 6.48 -25.28 7.35
N GLN A 636 6.49 -26.59 7.62
CA GLN A 636 6.96 -27.21 8.83
C GLN A 636 7.92 -28.35 8.52
N PHE A 637 9.01 -28.37 9.28
CA PHE A 637 10.03 -29.41 9.28
C PHE A 637 9.88 -30.23 10.55
N TYR A 638 9.41 -31.47 10.41
CA TYR A 638 9.17 -32.37 11.54
C TYR A 638 10.39 -33.27 11.77
N LEU A 639 10.65 -33.55 13.06
CA LEU A 639 11.45 -34.69 13.50
C LEU A 639 10.73 -35.33 14.70
N VAL A 640 10.55 -36.65 14.66
CA VAL A 640 9.86 -37.42 15.69
C VAL A 640 10.82 -38.48 16.23
N ASN A 641 10.99 -38.49 17.56
CA ASN A 641 11.73 -39.53 18.25
C ASN A 641 10.78 -40.58 18.82
N ASN A 642 10.65 -41.71 18.13
CA ASN A 642 9.88 -42.88 18.60
C ASN A 642 10.76 -43.93 19.30
N ASN A 643 12.04 -43.61 19.55
CA ASN A 643 13.00 -44.54 20.12
C ASN A 643 13.21 -44.26 21.61
N ASP A 644 13.69 -45.27 22.33
CA ASP A 644 14.00 -45.14 23.77
C ASP A 644 15.22 -44.28 24.05
N GLU A 645 16.03 -43.98 23.04
CA GLU A 645 17.21 -43.15 23.17
C GLU A 645 16.88 -41.65 23.09
N THR A 646 17.60 -40.84 23.86
CA THR A 646 17.50 -39.38 23.78
C THR A 646 18.14 -38.85 22.50
N VAL A 647 17.38 -38.10 21.72
CA VAL A 647 17.81 -37.46 20.47
C VAL A 647 18.12 -35.99 20.73
N LYS A 648 19.11 -35.43 20.04
CA LYS A 648 19.38 -33.99 20.08
C LYS A 648 19.36 -33.40 18.68
N LEU A 649 18.56 -32.36 18.48
CA LEU A 649 18.56 -31.54 17.27
C LEU A 649 19.30 -30.23 17.56
N LYS A 650 20.30 -29.91 16.74
CA LYS A 650 21.08 -28.66 16.81
C LYS A 650 20.57 -27.60 15.84
N SER A 651 20.21 -27.98 14.63
CA SER A 651 19.76 -27.05 13.58
C SER A 651 19.08 -27.78 12.42
N ILE A 652 18.31 -27.03 11.62
CA ILE A 652 17.83 -27.47 10.31
C ILE A 652 18.25 -26.42 9.27
N THR A 653 19.14 -26.78 8.35
CA THR A 653 19.56 -25.92 7.24
C THR A 653 18.63 -26.14 6.03
N VAL A 654 18.23 -25.07 5.34
CA VAL A 654 17.39 -25.07 4.15
C VAL A 654 18.04 -24.19 3.07
N GLU A 655 18.71 -24.81 2.10
CA GLU A 655 19.46 -24.13 1.05
C GLU A 655 18.79 -24.31 -0.32
N SER A 656 18.62 -23.22 -1.08
CA SER A 656 18.16 -23.31 -2.48
C SER A 656 19.24 -23.96 -3.36
N ARG A 657 18.82 -24.87 -4.24
CA ARG A 657 19.69 -25.47 -5.26
C ARG A 657 19.96 -24.54 -6.44
#